data_AF-A0A3G8X678-F1
#
_entry.id   AF-A0A3G8X678-F1
#
_cell.length_a   1.000
_cell.length_b   1.000
_cell.length_c   1.000
_cell.angle_alpha   90.00
_cell.angle_beta   90.00
_cell.angle_gamma   90.00
#
_symmetry.space_group_name_H-M   'P 1'
#
loop_
_entity.id
_entity.type
_entity.pdbx_description
1 polymer ?
#
loop_
_entity_poly.entity_id
_entity_poly.type
_entity_poly.pdbx_seq_one_letter_code
_entity_poly.pdbx_strand_id
1 'polypeptide(L)'
;MKFIFRYFWLMVCTLPMANCVAQQANQSIDIGQEIVQYGQSLSNAVLFIHFDKTTYTNSETIWFSAYLTKADSAHVALHHTLSIALFDDVTNKVNLSGQFAFENGLCAGSLSLPDTIAPGAYHIIGYTNLLDSNGQPTNIFRQAINIKTIVVENFKATLALVDTDRADSLRISLNIEEETKRKSNYNINTKVGNLPDRPLKSSKTGQNVISIARGQITPQHPVLIATIKNQNEIKRLQLKLPTIEKDSLKIRFYPEGGNLSANNLNTVGWEAKSINGEPAMVKGILLEDNKVLDTIQTLSSGMNKFRMLPKAGKNYIFQLIQGNPAVYANVTYKLPPAINHIVAMNVSKAVVDDTIKIQVRSNGVRKMRLLLHNYRSVYADVPLLTTATGRMIKIGLADVPRGVFALTLLDSIGRPESERLFFSHYNQEDKIIVNTDKAAYHTKETVKLKLNLSKYFKDTNTGIVSIACVQQNRLQSALTQDIQSFHYLSDELGDIPTDHSGRGFRNISYIEDILLVKGWRKYSWTDMLKTLDTGSSSYTSAEFKGKVTLFGKKLKRAVKLSVLRGNDYSVIETDNSGKFILTHQDLNIEQGKKVVLNVNESNKENYQINIENPYIKINESLSTVIESHSGGDEHSSSIQ
;
A
#
# COMPACT_ATOMS: atom_id res chain seq x y z
N MET A 1 76.74 28.82 66.53
CA MET A 1 75.34 29.24 66.68
C MET A 1 74.43 28.05 66.39
N LYS A 2 73.35 27.93 67.18
CA LYS A 2 72.49 26.77 67.47
C LYS A 2 71.70 26.22 66.26
N PHE A 3 71.70 24.90 66.06
CA PHE A 3 70.58 23.92 66.22
C PHE A 3 69.49 23.85 65.11
N ILE A 4 69.41 22.66 64.46
CA ILE A 4 68.26 21.73 64.40
C ILE A 4 66.93 22.11 63.66
N PHE A 5 66.38 21.07 62.99
CA PHE A 5 64.96 20.69 62.74
C PHE A 5 64.37 20.71 61.30
N ARG A 6 64.35 19.48 60.78
CA ARG A 6 63.38 18.70 59.98
C ARG A 6 61.89 19.14 60.00
N TYR A 7 61.18 18.67 58.95
CA TYR A 7 59.73 18.66 58.63
C TYR A 7 59.21 19.85 57.82
N PHE A 8 58.21 19.79 56.92
CA PHE A 8 57.44 18.78 56.15
C PHE A 8 56.23 19.60 55.69
N TRP A 9 55.94 19.71 54.39
CA TRP A 9 54.58 19.57 53.85
C TRP A 9 54.55 19.75 52.33
N LEU A 10 53.78 18.86 51.72
CA LEU A 10 53.53 18.69 50.30
C LEU A 10 52.84 19.92 49.71
N MET A 11 53.28 20.33 48.51
CA MET A 11 52.39 20.91 47.51
C MET A 11 52.67 20.23 46.18
N VAL A 12 51.98 19.11 45.96
CA VAL A 12 51.91 18.40 44.68
C VAL A 12 51.16 19.31 43.72
N CYS A 13 51.89 20.00 42.84
CA CYS A 13 51.32 20.64 41.66
C CYS A 13 50.97 19.54 40.64
N THR A 14 49.70 19.12 40.65
CA THR A 14 49.10 18.35 39.57
C THR A 14 48.99 19.23 38.33
N LEU A 15 49.87 19.01 37.36
CA LEU A 15 49.68 19.39 35.96
C LEU A 15 48.39 18.73 35.46
N PRO A 16 47.36 19.48 35.02
CA PRO A 16 46.24 18.87 34.33
C PRO A 16 46.76 18.44 32.95
N MET A 17 46.74 17.13 32.71
CA MET A 17 46.80 16.57 31.36
C MET A 17 45.79 17.34 30.51
N ALA A 18 46.29 17.97 29.46
CA ALA A 18 45.45 18.50 28.40
C ALA A 18 44.58 17.35 27.90
N ASN A 19 43.29 17.39 28.23
CA ASN A 19 42.28 16.60 27.56
C ASN A 19 42.35 16.98 26.08
N CYS A 20 43.06 16.17 25.29
CA CYS A 20 42.86 16.11 23.86
C CYS A 20 41.44 15.59 23.68
N VAL A 21 40.48 16.52 23.67
CA VAL A 21 39.18 16.25 23.08
C VAL A 21 39.50 16.01 21.62
N ALA A 22 39.56 14.73 21.25
CA ALA A 22 39.49 14.34 19.86
C ALA A 22 38.26 15.05 19.29
N GLN A 23 38.48 16.06 18.45
CA GLN A 23 37.44 16.54 17.57
C GLN A 23 37.03 15.32 16.75
N GLN A 24 35.88 14.74 17.09
CA GLN A 24 35.10 14.01 16.10
C GLN A 24 34.87 15.03 14.99
N ALA A 25 35.71 14.96 13.96
CA ALA A 25 35.43 15.63 12.71
C ALA A 25 34.01 15.19 12.34
N ASN A 26 33.09 16.15 12.21
CA ASN A 26 31.83 15.93 11.51
C ASN A 26 32.21 15.42 10.12
N GLN A 27 32.36 14.10 9.96
CA GLN A 27 32.44 13.50 8.65
C GLN A 27 31.10 13.83 7.99
N SER A 28 31.16 14.67 6.96
CA SER A 28 30.02 14.93 6.10
C SER A 28 29.63 13.58 5.48
N ILE A 29 28.52 13.01 5.92
CA ILE A 29 27.96 11.79 5.35
C ILE A 29 27.63 12.07 3.88
N ASP A 30 28.23 11.31 2.97
CA ASP A 30 27.88 11.40 1.55
C ASP A 30 26.62 10.59 1.29
N ILE A 31 25.47 11.26 1.38
CA ILE A 31 24.14 10.65 1.18
C ILE A 31 24.04 9.90 -0.15
N GLY A 32 24.76 10.33 -1.19
CA GLY A 32 24.78 9.60 -2.46
C GLY A 32 25.37 8.19 -2.31
N GLN A 33 26.44 8.03 -1.53
CA GLN A 33 27.06 6.73 -1.26
C GLN A 33 26.17 5.87 -0.36
N GLU A 34 25.58 6.46 0.67
CA GLU A 34 24.67 5.75 1.60
C GLU A 34 23.45 5.20 0.86
N ILE A 35 22.89 5.95 -0.09
CA ILE A 35 21.79 5.48 -0.96
C ILE A 35 22.20 4.23 -1.76
N VAL A 36 23.41 4.21 -2.31
CA VAL A 36 23.89 3.06 -3.09
C VAL A 36 24.11 1.85 -2.19
N GLN A 37 24.70 2.03 -1.01
CA GLN A 37 24.91 0.96 -0.04
C GLN A 37 23.59 0.39 0.47
N TYR A 38 22.65 1.26 0.82
CA TYR A 38 21.30 0.86 1.18
C TYR A 38 20.59 0.11 0.05
N GLY A 39 20.70 0.59 -1.19
CA GLY A 39 20.19 -0.09 -2.37
C GLY A 39 20.66 -1.53 -2.52
N GLN A 40 21.95 -1.78 -2.24
CA GLN A 40 22.53 -3.13 -2.26
C GLN A 40 21.98 -4.02 -1.15
N SER A 41 21.59 -3.45 -0.01
CA SER A 41 20.96 -4.19 1.10
C SER A 41 19.48 -4.53 0.86
N LEU A 42 18.79 -3.78 -0.01
CA LEU A 42 17.35 -3.88 -0.30
C LEU A 42 16.98 -4.91 -1.38
N SER A 43 17.83 -5.89 -1.70
CA SER A 43 17.62 -6.86 -2.80
C SER A 43 16.50 -7.89 -2.54
N ASN A 44 15.35 -7.44 -2.04
CA ASN A 44 14.18 -8.27 -1.78
C ASN A 44 13.32 -8.38 -3.04
N ALA A 45 12.86 -9.60 -3.30
CA ALA A 45 11.86 -9.84 -4.33
C ALA A 45 10.58 -9.06 -4.03
N VAL A 46 9.77 -8.82 -5.05
CA VAL A 46 8.46 -8.16 -4.95
C VAL A 46 7.40 -9.12 -5.47
N LEU A 47 6.48 -9.53 -4.59
CA LEU A 47 5.40 -10.45 -4.90
C LEU A 47 4.24 -9.72 -5.59
N PHE A 48 3.88 -10.19 -6.78
CA PHE A 48 2.64 -9.81 -7.46
C PHE A 48 1.78 -11.05 -7.72
N ILE A 49 0.47 -10.96 -7.51
CA ILE A 49 -0.46 -12.06 -7.76
C ILE A 49 -1.58 -11.59 -8.69
N HIS A 50 -1.73 -12.28 -9.81
CA HIS A 50 -2.81 -12.06 -10.76
C HIS A 50 -3.91 -13.10 -10.54
N PHE A 51 -5.14 -12.64 -10.35
CA PHE A 51 -6.34 -13.49 -10.23
C PHE A 51 -7.16 -13.47 -11.52
N ASP A 52 -7.89 -14.54 -11.82
CA ASP A 52 -8.69 -14.65 -13.06
C ASP A 52 -9.83 -13.62 -13.14
N LYS A 53 -10.43 -13.28 -12.00
CA LYS A 53 -11.51 -12.29 -11.89
C LYS A 53 -11.53 -11.63 -10.51
N THR A 54 -12.36 -10.60 -10.36
CA THR A 54 -12.54 -9.88 -9.08
C THR A 54 -13.91 -10.12 -8.47
N THR A 55 -14.81 -10.81 -9.17
CA THR A 55 -16.15 -11.13 -8.66
C THR A 55 -16.43 -12.61 -8.85
N TYR A 56 -16.70 -13.28 -7.73
CA TYR A 56 -16.95 -14.71 -7.65
C TYR A 56 -18.37 -15.00 -7.15
N THR A 57 -18.80 -16.25 -7.26
CA THR A 57 -19.96 -16.78 -6.54
C THR A 57 -19.56 -17.95 -5.65
N ASN A 58 -20.44 -18.33 -4.73
CA ASN A 58 -20.31 -19.55 -3.93
C ASN A 58 -19.93 -20.76 -4.81
N SER A 59 -19.09 -21.65 -4.27
CA SER A 59 -18.61 -22.87 -4.96
C SER A 59 -17.77 -22.63 -6.22
N GLU A 60 -17.41 -21.38 -6.55
CA GLU A 60 -16.43 -21.11 -7.61
C GLU A 60 -15.00 -21.29 -7.12
N THR A 61 -14.09 -21.47 -8.06
CA THR A 61 -12.65 -21.50 -7.84
C THR A 61 -12.03 -20.15 -8.16
N ILE A 62 -11.21 -19.64 -7.26
CA ILE A 62 -10.29 -18.53 -7.46
C ILE A 62 -9.03 -19.09 -8.10
N TRP A 63 -8.73 -18.69 -9.34
CA TRP A 63 -7.49 -19.07 -10.02
C TRP A 63 -6.48 -17.94 -9.94
N PHE A 64 -5.21 -18.28 -9.78
CA PHE A 64 -4.16 -17.25 -9.73
C PHE A 64 -2.85 -17.69 -10.36
N SER A 65 -2.05 -16.69 -10.71
CA SER A 65 -0.64 -16.81 -11.05
C SER A 65 0.14 -15.72 -10.29
N ALA A 66 1.15 -16.12 -9.55
CA ALA A 66 2.01 -15.28 -8.74
C ALA A 66 3.43 -15.24 -9.30
N TYR A 67 4.06 -14.09 -9.12
CA TYR A 67 5.36 -13.77 -9.70
C TYR A 67 6.21 -13.04 -8.66
N LEU A 68 7.47 -13.45 -8.52
CA LEU A 68 8.50 -12.70 -7.81
C LEU A 68 9.26 -11.84 -8.81
N THR A 69 9.18 -10.52 -8.61
CA THR A 69 9.83 -9.51 -9.45
C THR A 69 10.96 -8.83 -8.68
N LYS A 70 11.85 -8.07 -9.34
CA LYS A 70 12.91 -7.26 -8.68
C LYS A 70 13.90 -8.02 -7.78
N ALA A 71 14.29 -9.26 -8.11
CA ALA A 71 15.33 -10.00 -7.38
C ALA A 71 16.22 -10.80 -8.34
N ASP A 72 17.48 -10.99 -7.95
CA ASP A 72 18.35 -11.95 -8.62
C ASP A 72 17.92 -13.40 -8.28
N SER A 73 18.49 -14.37 -9.01
CA SER A 73 18.12 -15.78 -8.85
C SER A 73 18.41 -16.32 -7.44
N ALA A 74 19.40 -15.78 -6.71
CA ALA A 74 19.74 -16.23 -5.37
C ALA A 74 18.67 -15.78 -4.36
N HIS A 75 18.22 -14.52 -4.46
CA HIS A 75 17.17 -13.98 -3.62
C HIS A 75 15.80 -14.61 -3.94
N VAL A 76 15.50 -14.84 -5.22
CA VAL A 76 14.28 -15.57 -5.64
C VAL A 76 14.21 -16.96 -4.99
N ALA A 77 15.34 -17.67 -4.86
CA ALA A 77 15.39 -19.01 -4.28
C ALA A 77 15.05 -19.06 -2.77
N LEU A 78 15.11 -17.92 -2.05
CA LEU A 78 14.72 -17.84 -0.64
C LEU A 78 13.20 -17.94 -0.45
N HIS A 79 12.44 -17.57 -1.47
CA HIS A 79 10.98 -17.54 -1.45
C HIS A 79 10.41 -18.83 -2.06
N HIS A 80 10.36 -19.90 -1.29
CA HIS A 80 9.92 -21.21 -1.77
C HIS A 80 8.42 -21.46 -1.59
N THR A 81 7.73 -20.70 -0.72
CA THR A 81 6.31 -20.90 -0.44
C THR A 81 5.53 -19.60 -0.54
N LEU A 82 4.41 -19.65 -1.27
CA LEU A 82 3.35 -18.65 -1.29
C LEU A 82 2.23 -19.09 -0.35
N SER A 83 1.84 -18.25 0.61
CA SER A 83 0.60 -18.39 1.37
C SER A 83 -0.43 -17.41 0.83
N ILE A 84 -1.66 -17.87 0.60
CA ILE A 84 -2.80 -17.03 0.23
C ILE A 84 -3.92 -17.24 1.24
N ALA A 85 -4.48 -16.16 1.75
CA ALA A 85 -5.59 -16.16 2.68
C ALA A 85 -6.69 -15.18 2.24
N LEU A 86 -7.95 -15.60 2.37
CA LEU A 86 -9.15 -14.83 2.07
C LEU A 86 -9.77 -14.35 3.38
N PHE A 87 -9.92 -13.03 3.50
CA PHE A 87 -10.45 -12.35 4.67
C PHE A 87 -11.79 -11.69 4.35
N ASP A 88 -12.73 -11.80 5.28
CA ASP A 88 -14.01 -11.10 5.24
C ASP A 88 -13.84 -9.65 5.72
N ASP A 89 -14.20 -8.66 4.90
CA ASP A 89 -13.96 -7.24 5.19
C ASP A 89 -14.79 -6.71 6.37
N VAL A 90 -15.86 -7.42 6.75
CA VAL A 90 -16.76 -7.00 7.84
C VAL A 90 -16.27 -7.58 9.17
N THR A 91 -15.85 -8.85 9.16
CA THR A 91 -15.46 -9.56 10.39
C THR A 91 -13.96 -9.63 10.62
N ASN A 92 -13.15 -9.26 9.62
CA ASN A 92 -11.69 -9.43 9.56
C ASN A 92 -11.22 -10.87 9.80
N LYS A 93 -12.10 -11.86 9.65
CA LYS A 93 -11.77 -13.27 9.85
C LYS A 93 -11.26 -13.90 8.57
N VAL A 94 -10.33 -14.83 8.73
CA VAL A 94 -9.85 -15.70 7.65
C VAL A 94 -10.91 -16.76 7.38
N ASN A 95 -11.46 -16.76 6.16
CA ASN A 95 -12.45 -17.75 5.74
C ASN A 95 -11.81 -18.94 5.03
N LEU A 96 -10.72 -18.70 4.30
CA LEU A 96 -10.03 -19.71 3.52
C LEU A 96 -8.54 -19.36 3.44
N SER A 97 -7.66 -20.37 3.43
CA SER A 97 -6.25 -20.17 3.12
C SER A 97 -5.63 -21.40 2.47
N GLY A 98 -4.49 -21.21 1.78
CA GLY A 98 -3.71 -22.29 1.18
C GLY A 98 -2.25 -21.91 0.99
N GLN A 99 -1.39 -22.91 0.93
CA GLN A 99 0.04 -22.76 0.66
C GLN A 99 0.41 -23.43 -0.66
N PHE A 100 1.28 -22.78 -1.45
CA PHE A 100 1.65 -23.18 -2.79
C PHE A 100 3.16 -23.03 -2.98
N ALA A 101 3.78 -23.94 -3.71
CA ALA A 101 5.22 -23.89 -3.97
C ALA A 101 5.56 -22.88 -5.08
N PHE A 102 6.65 -22.14 -4.90
CA PHE A 102 7.28 -21.39 -5.97
C PHE A 102 8.25 -22.27 -6.75
N GLU A 103 8.27 -22.11 -8.06
CA GLU A 103 9.26 -22.68 -8.97
C GLU A 103 9.87 -21.54 -9.79
N ASN A 104 11.16 -21.26 -9.59
CA ASN A 104 11.89 -20.20 -10.27
C ASN A 104 11.19 -18.82 -10.19
N GLY A 105 10.61 -18.50 -9.04
CA GLY A 105 9.89 -17.24 -8.81
C GLY A 105 8.49 -17.18 -9.41
N LEU A 106 7.97 -18.29 -9.93
CA LEU A 106 6.61 -18.42 -10.45
C LEU A 106 5.81 -19.38 -9.59
N CYS A 107 4.55 -19.08 -9.37
CA CYS A 107 3.62 -19.98 -8.69
C CYS A 107 2.25 -19.86 -9.33
N ALA A 108 1.57 -20.97 -9.57
CA ALA A 108 0.20 -20.95 -10.04
C ALA A 108 -0.61 -21.91 -9.18
N GLY A 109 -1.89 -21.59 -8.96
CA GLY A 109 -2.73 -22.39 -8.10
C GLY A 109 -4.16 -21.93 -8.08
N SER A 110 -4.90 -22.52 -7.13
CA SER A 110 -6.31 -22.22 -6.97
C SER A 110 -6.80 -22.39 -5.54
N LEU A 111 -7.84 -21.63 -5.20
CA LEU A 111 -8.58 -21.74 -3.95
C LEU A 111 -10.05 -21.96 -4.27
N SER A 112 -10.64 -23.05 -3.77
CA SER A 112 -12.06 -23.34 -3.98
C SER A 112 -12.91 -22.72 -2.88
N LEU A 113 -13.84 -21.86 -3.26
CA LEU A 113 -14.77 -21.23 -2.32
C LEU A 113 -15.79 -22.27 -1.83
N PRO A 114 -16.08 -22.34 -0.51
CA PRO A 114 -17.13 -23.21 -0.02
C PRO A 114 -18.51 -22.69 -0.44
N ASP A 115 -19.49 -23.59 -0.47
CA ASP A 115 -20.90 -23.25 -0.71
C ASP A 115 -21.48 -22.34 0.39
N THR A 116 -20.99 -22.51 1.62
CA THR A 116 -21.38 -21.78 2.83
C THR A 116 -20.82 -20.36 2.94
N ILE A 117 -19.95 -19.92 2.02
CA ILE A 117 -19.37 -18.57 2.12
C ILE A 117 -20.44 -17.48 2.00
N ALA A 118 -20.39 -16.47 2.86
CA ALA A 118 -21.36 -15.38 2.78
C ALA A 118 -21.08 -14.50 1.54
N PRO A 119 -22.12 -13.95 0.89
CA PRO A 119 -21.92 -12.91 -0.11
C PRO A 119 -21.45 -11.61 0.57
N GLY A 120 -20.52 -10.89 -0.05
CA GLY A 120 -19.96 -9.69 0.54
C GLY A 120 -18.63 -9.27 -0.08
N ALA A 121 -18.04 -8.23 0.52
CA ALA A 121 -16.71 -7.76 0.20
C ALA A 121 -15.66 -8.57 0.99
N TYR A 122 -14.62 -8.97 0.29
CA TYR A 122 -13.50 -9.74 0.84
C TYR A 122 -12.20 -9.16 0.30
N HIS A 123 -11.10 -9.45 0.97
CA HIS A 123 -9.77 -9.24 0.42
C HIS A 123 -8.92 -10.50 0.51
N ILE A 124 -8.09 -10.69 -0.50
CA ILE A 124 -7.07 -11.74 -0.54
C ILE A 124 -5.76 -11.10 -0.12
N ILE A 125 -5.10 -11.72 0.86
CA ILE A 125 -3.71 -11.42 1.23
C ILE A 125 -2.83 -12.58 0.80
N GLY A 126 -1.82 -12.30 -0.01
CA GLY A 126 -0.78 -13.25 -0.39
C GLY A 126 0.57 -12.82 0.16
N TYR A 127 1.37 -13.76 0.66
CA TYR A 127 2.71 -13.46 1.18
C TYR A 127 3.65 -14.67 1.06
N THR A 128 4.96 -14.42 1.11
CA THR A 128 5.98 -15.48 1.02
C THR A 128 6.38 -16.04 2.39
N ASN A 129 7.14 -17.12 2.43
CA ASN A 129 7.68 -17.70 3.67
C ASN A 129 8.65 -16.79 4.44
N LEU A 130 9.19 -15.71 3.84
CA LEU A 130 10.19 -14.89 4.51
C LEU A 130 9.57 -13.88 5.48
N LEU A 131 10.04 -13.94 6.73
CA LEU A 131 9.64 -13.10 7.84
C LEU A 131 10.77 -12.17 8.27
N ASP A 132 10.41 -10.97 8.71
CA ASP A 132 11.33 -10.01 9.33
C ASP A 132 11.68 -10.40 10.78
N SER A 133 12.47 -9.55 11.47
CA SER A 133 12.86 -9.75 12.87
C SER A 133 11.68 -9.75 13.85
N ASN A 134 10.54 -9.17 13.46
CA ASN A 134 9.31 -9.11 14.24
C ASN A 134 8.36 -10.28 13.91
N GLY A 135 8.78 -11.20 13.02
CA GLY A 135 7.98 -12.32 12.56
C GLY A 135 6.87 -11.95 11.58
N GLN A 136 6.90 -10.75 10.98
CA GLN A 136 5.95 -10.32 9.97
C GLN A 136 6.43 -10.64 8.56
N PRO A 137 5.53 -11.00 7.62
CA PRO A 137 5.93 -11.28 6.25
C PRO A 137 6.55 -10.05 5.56
N THR A 138 7.68 -10.27 4.91
CA THR A 138 8.43 -9.21 4.20
C THR A 138 7.80 -8.82 2.87
N ASN A 139 7.07 -9.73 2.23
CA ASN A 139 6.37 -9.49 0.97
C ASN A 139 4.89 -9.78 1.13
N ILE A 140 4.06 -8.75 0.98
CA ILE A 140 2.61 -8.85 1.10
C ILE A 140 1.97 -8.24 -0.14
N PHE A 141 1.12 -9.02 -0.80
CA PHE A 141 0.21 -8.60 -1.85
C PHE A 141 -1.21 -8.60 -1.32
N ARG A 142 -2.01 -7.58 -1.66
CA ARG A 142 -3.41 -7.46 -1.24
C ARG A 142 -4.30 -7.14 -2.43
N GLN A 143 -5.40 -7.86 -2.61
CA GLN A 143 -6.41 -7.55 -3.62
C GLN A 143 -7.83 -7.74 -3.08
N ALA A 144 -8.67 -6.72 -3.25
CA ALA A 144 -10.09 -6.82 -2.92
C ALA A 144 -10.83 -7.66 -3.97
N ILE A 145 -11.82 -8.43 -3.53
CA ILE A 145 -12.74 -9.19 -4.37
C ILE A 145 -14.17 -9.06 -3.83
N ASN A 146 -15.14 -9.48 -4.63
CA ASN A 146 -16.54 -9.49 -4.22
C ASN A 146 -17.14 -10.89 -4.45
N ILE A 147 -17.86 -11.41 -3.46
CA ILE A 147 -18.57 -12.68 -3.56
C ILE A 147 -20.06 -12.39 -3.67
N LYS A 148 -20.67 -12.86 -4.76
CA LYS A 148 -22.09 -12.70 -5.07
C LYS A 148 -22.86 -14.02 -4.92
N THR A 149 -24.17 -13.90 -4.83
CA THR A 149 -25.08 -15.06 -4.90
C THR A 149 -25.40 -15.45 -6.34
N ILE A 150 -25.78 -16.71 -6.55
CA ILE A 150 -26.08 -17.33 -7.88
C ILE A 150 -27.52 -17.04 -8.34
N VAL A 151 -28.35 -16.39 -7.52
CA VAL A 151 -29.74 -16.06 -7.89
C VAL A 151 -29.73 -15.12 -9.11
N VAL A 152 -30.34 -15.58 -10.22
CA VAL A 152 -30.44 -14.83 -11.48
C VAL A 152 -31.32 -13.59 -11.26
N GLU A 153 -30.78 -12.43 -11.59
CA GLU A 153 -31.43 -11.14 -11.46
C GLU A 153 -31.95 -10.69 -12.84
N ASN A 154 -33.20 -10.24 -12.96
CA ASN A 154 -33.73 -9.73 -14.23
C ASN A 154 -33.22 -8.34 -14.58
N PHE A 155 -32.57 -7.66 -13.63
CA PHE A 155 -31.93 -6.37 -13.85
C PHE A 155 -30.69 -6.17 -12.95
N LYS A 156 -29.67 -5.51 -13.51
CA LYS A 156 -28.49 -5.07 -12.77
C LYS A 156 -28.75 -3.68 -12.22
N ALA A 157 -28.31 -3.44 -11.00
CA ALA A 157 -28.40 -2.12 -10.39
C ALA A 157 -27.15 -1.86 -9.57
N THR A 158 -26.61 -0.64 -9.65
CA THR A 158 -25.39 -0.22 -8.95
C THR A 158 -25.58 1.15 -8.30
N LEU A 159 -25.06 1.30 -7.08
CA LEU A 159 -24.95 2.58 -6.40
C LEU A 159 -23.49 3.05 -6.42
N ALA A 160 -23.25 4.31 -6.76
CA ALA A 160 -21.92 4.92 -6.66
C ALA A 160 -22.02 6.41 -6.29
N LEU A 161 -21.10 6.89 -5.47
CA LEU A 161 -20.95 8.32 -5.18
C LEU A 161 -20.56 9.07 -6.46
N VAL A 162 -21.15 10.25 -6.67
CA VAL A 162 -20.84 11.11 -7.83
C VAL A 162 -19.96 12.27 -7.38
N ASP A 163 -18.80 12.43 -8.03
CA ASP A 163 -17.94 13.60 -7.89
C ASP A 163 -18.57 14.81 -8.59
N THR A 164 -19.49 15.50 -7.90
CA THR A 164 -19.94 16.84 -8.32
C THR A 164 -20.18 17.74 -7.11
N ASP A 165 -19.59 18.94 -7.20
CA ASP A 165 -19.60 20.01 -6.20
C ASP A 165 -20.97 20.27 -5.57
N ARG A 166 -21.02 20.14 -4.24
CA ARG A 166 -21.85 20.91 -3.30
C ARG A 166 -21.42 20.60 -1.87
N ALA A 167 -21.22 21.63 -1.05
CA ALA A 167 -20.83 21.46 0.34
C ALA A 167 -21.91 20.69 1.15
N ASP A 168 -23.19 20.89 0.84
CA ASP A 168 -24.27 20.55 1.79
C ASP A 168 -24.98 19.21 1.51
N SER A 169 -24.71 18.57 0.37
CA SER A 169 -25.41 17.34 -0.05
C SER A 169 -24.49 16.34 -0.73
N LEU A 170 -24.67 15.05 -0.45
CA LEU A 170 -24.05 13.96 -1.19
C LEU A 170 -24.94 13.53 -2.36
N ARG A 171 -24.33 13.35 -3.53
CA ARG A 171 -24.99 12.83 -4.73
C ARG A 171 -24.58 11.38 -4.97
N ILE A 172 -25.56 10.51 -5.12
CA ILE A 172 -25.36 9.09 -5.40
C ILE A 172 -26.03 8.80 -6.73
N SER A 173 -25.27 8.21 -7.65
CA SER A 173 -25.80 7.64 -8.88
C SER A 173 -26.38 6.26 -8.58
N LEU A 174 -27.61 6.04 -9.05
CA LEU A 174 -28.24 4.73 -9.13
C LEU A 174 -28.43 4.41 -10.61
N ASN A 175 -27.61 3.50 -11.12
CA ASN A 175 -27.71 3.03 -12.49
C ASN A 175 -28.41 1.67 -12.50
N ILE A 176 -29.44 1.55 -13.34
CA ILE A 176 -30.21 0.32 -13.53
C ILE A 176 -30.09 -0.08 -15.01
N GLU A 177 -29.63 -1.29 -15.24
CA GLU A 177 -29.40 -1.87 -16.57
C GLU A 177 -30.21 -3.16 -16.73
N GLU A 178 -31.02 -3.25 -17.78
CA GLU A 178 -31.76 -4.46 -18.16
C GLU A 178 -31.06 -5.15 -19.33
N GLU A 179 -31.11 -6.48 -19.37
CA GLU A 179 -30.69 -7.24 -20.55
C GLU A 179 -31.70 -7.14 -21.71
N THR A 180 -32.95 -6.76 -21.42
CA THR A 180 -33.99 -6.61 -22.44
C THR A 180 -34.12 -5.17 -22.94
N LYS A 181 -34.47 -4.98 -24.22
CA LYS A 181 -34.68 -3.64 -24.82
C LYS A 181 -35.95 -2.92 -24.31
N ARG A 182 -36.73 -3.53 -23.42
CA ARG A 182 -38.04 -3.04 -22.99
C ARG A 182 -37.96 -2.50 -21.55
N LYS A 183 -37.63 -1.22 -21.42
CA LYS A 183 -37.40 -0.54 -20.12
C LYS A 183 -38.60 -0.65 -19.18
N SER A 184 -38.44 -1.36 -18.06
CA SER A 184 -39.48 -1.51 -17.04
C SER A 184 -39.66 -0.25 -16.19
N ASN A 185 -40.88 -0.04 -15.67
CA ASN A 185 -41.16 0.97 -14.66
C ASN A 185 -40.76 0.45 -13.27
N TYR A 186 -39.57 0.82 -12.81
CA TYR A 186 -39.09 0.49 -11.47
C TYR A 186 -39.77 1.32 -10.40
N ASN A 187 -40.23 0.66 -9.34
CA ASN A 187 -40.56 1.35 -8.09
C ASN A 187 -39.30 1.39 -7.22
N ILE A 188 -38.75 2.58 -7.00
CA ILE A 188 -37.50 2.78 -6.28
C ILE A 188 -37.81 3.52 -4.98
N ASN A 189 -37.50 2.91 -3.85
CA ASN A 189 -37.53 3.55 -2.54
C ASN A 189 -36.13 3.62 -1.97
N THR A 190 -35.78 4.76 -1.39
CA THR A 190 -34.46 5.02 -0.79
C THR A 190 -34.60 5.35 0.68
N LYS A 191 -33.71 4.81 1.50
CA LYS A 191 -33.72 4.99 2.95
C LYS A 191 -32.30 5.30 3.44
N VAL A 192 -32.15 6.25 4.35
CA VAL A 192 -30.86 6.56 4.98
C VAL A 192 -30.93 6.12 6.44
N GLY A 193 -30.26 5.01 6.75
CA GLY A 193 -30.37 4.27 8.01
C GLY A 193 -31.81 4.11 8.52
N ASN A 194 -32.15 4.79 9.62
CA ASN A 194 -33.48 4.71 10.23
C ASN A 194 -34.48 5.80 9.79
N LEU A 195 -34.10 6.67 8.86
CA LEU A 195 -35.02 7.69 8.32
C LEU A 195 -36.14 7.04 7.49
N PRO A 196 -37.29 7.73 7.30
CA PRO A 196 -38.38 7.23 6.47
C PRO A 196 -37.96 6.98 5.01
N ASP A 197 -38.60 6.00 4.36
CA ASP A 197 -38.40 5.74 2.94
C ASP A 197 -38.82 6.95 2.09
N ARG A 198 -37.99 7.27 1.09
CA ARG A 198 -38.25 8.31 0.09
C ARG A 198 -38.39 7.69 -1.29
N PRO A 199 -39.54 7.84 -1.97
CA PRO A 199 -39.70 7.35 -3.33
C PRO A 199 -38.84 8.15 -4.30
N LEU A 200 -38.20 7.46 -5.24
CA LEU A 200 -37.40 8.03 -6.32
C LEU A 200 -38.06 7.69 -7.65
N LYS A 201 -38.35 8.71 -8.47
CA LYS A 201 -38.87 8.49 -9.82
C LYS A 201 -37.76 7.93 -10.70
N SER A 202 -38.00 6.77 -11.30
CA SER A 202 -37.07 6.15 -12.24
C SER A 202 -36.96 6.97 -13.53
N SER A 203 -35.73 7.24 -13.96
CA SER A 203 -35.40 7.86 -15.23
C SER A 203 -35.62 6.88 -16.40
N LYS A 204 -36.06 7.41 -17.54
CA LYS A 204 -36.14 6.66 -18.82
C LYS A 204 -34.78 6.18 -19.32
N THR A 205 -33.67 6.71 -18.80
CA THR A 205 -32.30 6.29 -19.17
C THR A 205 -31.75 5.19 -18.25
N GLY A 206 -32.41 4.86 -17.14
CA GLY A 206 -31.88 3.96 -16.11
C GLY A 206 -30.86 4.62 -15.18
N GLN A 207 -30.39 5.83 -15.50
CA GLN A 207 -29.49 6.63 -14.66
C GLN A 207 -30.31 7.58 -13.79
N ASN A 208 -30.21 7.39 -12.48
CA ASN A 208 -30.91 8.17 -11.47
C ASN A 208 -29.92 8.84 -10.53
N VAL A 209 -30.27 9.99 -9.97
CA VAL A 209 -29.45 10.70 -8.99
C VAL A 209 -30.25 10.86 -7.70
N ILE A 210 -29.68 10.35 -6.60
CA ILE A 210 -30.18 10.50 -5.24
C ILE A 210 -29.39 11.63 -4.58
N SER A 211 -30.09 12.62 -4.03
CA SER A 211 -29.47 13.73 -3.29
C SER A 211 -29.83 13.62 -1.81
N ILE A 212 -28.82 13.46 -0.96
CA ILE A 212 -28.98 13.35 0.49
C ILE A 212 -28.32 14.56 1.15
N ALA A 213 -29.07 15.31 1.96
CA ALA A 213 -28.47 16.40 2.73
C ALA A 213 -27.54 15.82 3.80
N ARG A 214 -26.33 16.37 3.97
CA ARG A 214 -25.32 15.82 4.88
C ARG A 214 -25.80 15.73 6.34
N GLY A 215 -26.66 16.65 6.77
CA GLY A 215 -27.26 16.60 8.12
C GLY A 215 -28.17 15.39 8.38
N GLN A 216 -28.55 14.64 7.35
CA GLN A 216 -29.36 13.42 7.47
C GLN A 216 -28.52 12.15 7.67
N ILE A 217 -27.20 12.27 7.57
CA ILE A 217 -26.26 11.15 7.59
C ILE A 217 -25.58 11.18 8.95
N THR A 218 -25.86 10.19 9.79
CA THR A 218 -25.26 10.10 11.12
C THR A 218 -24.37 8.86 11.23
N PRO A 219 -23.36 8.89 12.11
CA PRO A 219 -22.47 7.75 12.40
C PRO A 219 -23.20 6.49 12.83
N GLN A 220 -24.34 6.63 13.49
CA GLN A 220 -25.19 5.52 13.90
C GLN A 220 -25.93 4.88 12.71
N HIS A 221 -26.04 5.62 11.60
CA HIS A 221 -26.85 5.29 10.43
C HIS A 221 -26.15 5.66 9.09
N PRO A 222 -24.91 5.21 8.84
CA PRO A 222 -24.10 5.66 7.70
C PRO A 222 -24.42 4.87 6.42
N VAL A 223 -25.66 4.45 6.20
CA VAL A 223 -25.99 3.53 5.09
C VAL A 223 -27.19 4.04 4.31
N LEU A 224 -27.00 4.23 3.01
CA LEU A 224 -28.10 4.35 2.05
C LEU A 224 -28.55 2.95 1.63
N ILE A 225 -29.83 2.68 1.79
CA ILE A 225 -30.49 1.48 1.28
C ILE A 225 -31.39 1.90 0.12
N ALA A 226 -31.14 1.37 -1.07
CA ALA A 226 -32.04 1.52 -2.21
C ALA A 226 -32.77 0.19 -2.44
N THR A 227 -34.10 0.20 -2.33
CA THR A 227 -34.95 -0.93 -2.67
C THR A 227 -35.57 -0.67 -4.04
N ILE A 228 -35.17 -1.47 -5.03
CA ILE A 228 -35.70 -1.45 -6.39
C ILE A 228 -36.64 -2.64 -6.55
N LYS A 229 -37.90 -2.39 -6.88
CA LYS A 229 -38.89 -3.42 -7.18
C LYS A 229 -39.26 -3.39 -8.66
N ASN A 230 -39.16 -4.55 -9.31
CA ASN A 230 -39.68 -4.80 -10.65
C ASN A 230 -40.50 -6.10 -10.63
N GLN A 231 -41.82 -5.99 -10.78
CA GLN A 231 -42.75 -7.13 -10.67
C GLN A 231 -42.53 -7.95 -9.39
N ASN A 232 -41.99 -9.17 -9.51
CA ASN A 232 -41.74 -10.12 -8.41
C ASN A 232 -40.31 -10.04 -7.85
N GLU A 233 -39.41 -9.29 -8.50
CA GLU A 233 -38.03 -9.15 -8.06
C GLU A 233 -37.86 -7.89 -7.21
N ILE A 234 -37.25 -8.06 -6.05
CA ILE A 234 -36.89 -6.97 -5.13
C ILE A 234 -35.38 -7.01 -4.94
N LYS A 235 -34.70 -5.95 -5.38
CA LYS A 235 -33.27 -5.79 -5.18
C LYS A 235 -33.01 -4.72 -4.13
N ARG A 236 -32.19 -5.06 -3.13
CA ARG A 236 -31.75 -4.14 -2.09
C ARG A 236 -30.27 -3.88 -2.25
N LEU A 237 -29.93 -2.65 -2.59
CA LEU A 237 -28.55 -2.18 -2.65
C LEU A 237 -28.25 -1.39 -1.38
N GLN A 238 -27.04 -1.55 -0.87
CA GLN A 238 -26.54 -0.78 0.26
C GLN A 238 -25.28 -0.04 -0.16
N LEU A 239 -25.17 1.21 0.23
CA LEU A 239 -23.97 2.02 0.05
C LEU A 239 -23.65 2.68 1.39
N LYS A 240 -22.48 2.38 1.95
CA LYS A 240 -21.95 3.11 3.10
C LYS A 240 -21.72 4.56 2.68
N LEU A 241 -22.35 5.49 3.38
CA LEU A 241 -22.22 6.91 3.20
C LEU A 241 -21.09 7.43 4.08
N PRO A 242 -20.25 8.36 3.58
CA PRO A 242 -19.21 8.95 4.39
C PRO A 242 -19.84 9.81 5.48
N THR A 243 -19.68 9.38 6.74
CA THR A 243 -19.99 10.17 7.94
C THR A 243 -18.78 10.97 8.36
N ILE A 244 -19.04 12.19 8.83
CA ILE A 244 -18.01 13.05 9.41
C ILE A 244 -18.41 13.28 10.87
N GLU A 245 -17.71 12.73 11.84
CA GLU A 245 -17.78 13.20 13.25
C GLU A 245 -16.64 14.17 13.54
N LYS A 246 -16.86 15.06 14.53
CA LYS A 246 -15.87 16.02 15.01
C LYS A 246 -14.52 15.37 15.36
N ASP A 247 -14.59 14.23 16.06
CA ASP A 247 -13.44 13.50 16.57
C ASP A 247 -13.00 12.36 15.63
N SER A 248 -13.64 12.25 14.45
CA SER A 248 -13.36 11.19 13.48
C SER A 248 -12.54 11.64 12.27
N LEU A 249 -12.12 12.91 12.16
CA LEU A 249 -11.36 13.39 11.01
C LEU A 249 -9.89 13.58 11.31
N LYS A 250 -9.05 12.86 10.56
CA LYS A 250 -7.60 13.08 10.49
C LYS A 250 -7.29 13.90 9.25
N ILE A 251 -6.90 15.17 9.43
CA ILE A 251 -6.42 16.05 8.35
C ILE A 251 -4.94 16.29 8.50
N ARG A 252 -4.18 16.14 7.41
CA ARG A 252 -2.74 16.36 7.36
C ARG A 252 -2.35 17.22 6.16
N PHE A 253 -1.32 18.05 6.35
CA PHE A 253 -0.78 18.97 5.35
C PHE A 253 0.66 18.60 5.03
N TYR A 254 0.99 18.61 3.75
CA TYR A 254 2.22 18.11 3.15
C TYR A 254 2.83 19.21 2.27
N PRO A 255 3.61 20.14 2.86
CA PRO A 255 4.34 21.14 2.08
C PRO A 255 5.28 20.46 1.08
N GLU A 256 5.25 20.90 -0.18
CA GLU A 256 6.19 20.44 -1.21
C GLU A 256 7.62 20.70 -0.74
N GLY A 257 8.43 19.64 -0.68
CA GLY A 257 9.78 19.75 -0.13
C GLY A 257 9.89 19.62 1.40
N GLY A 258 8.83 19.23 2.10
CA GLY A 258 8.87 18.88 3.53
C GLY A 258 8.55 20.02 4.49
N ASN A 259 8.81 21.28 4.14
CA ASN A 259 8.54 22.44 4.99
C ASN A 259 8.01 23.64 4.18
N LEU A 260 7.24 24.52 4.80
CA LEU A 260 6.80 25.77 4.17
C LEU A 260 7.95 26.79 4.13
N SER A 261 8.37 27.19 2.93
CA SER A 261 9.41 28.21 2.74
C SER A 261 8.80 29.61 2.83
N ALA A 262 9.15 30.35 3.87
CA ALA A 262 8.63 31.69 4.08
C ALA A 262 9.00 32.64 2.93
N ASN A 263 8.02 33.45 2.49
CA ASN A 263 8.07 34.42 1.40
C ASN A 263 8.35 33.83 0.01
N ASN A 264 8.15 32.52 -0.15
CA ASN A 264 8.20 31.83 -1.45
C ASN A 264 6.86 31.16 -1.75
N LEU A 265 6.51 30.99 -3.03
CA LEU A 265 5.29 30.27 -3.39
C LEU A 265 5.48 28.78 -3.08
N ASN A 266 4.60 28.22 -2.25
CA ASN A 266 4.63 26.82 -1.85
C ASN A 266 3.41 26.10 -2.43
N THR A 267 3.59 24.86 -2.88
CA THR A 267 2.48 23.92 -3.07
C THR A 267 2.32 23.11 -1.79
N VAL A 268 1.08 22.89 -1.34
CA VAL A 268 0.78 22.06 -0.17
C VAL A 268 -0.19 20.99 -0.63
N GLY A 269 0.25 19.73 -0.63
CA GLY A 269 -0.64 18.59 -0.69
C GLY A 269 -1.35 18.44 0.66
N TRP A 270 -2.55 17.93 0.69
CA TRP A 270 -3.24 17.66 1.95
C TRP A 270 -4.21 16.51 1.79
N GLU A 271 -4.41 15.77 2.88
CA GLU A 271 -5.35 14.66 2.94
C GLU A 271 -6.32 14.83 4.11
N ALA A 272 -7.54 14.38 3.90
CA ALA A 272 -8.56 14.21 4.93
C ALA A 272 -9.06 12.77 4.90
N LYS A 273 -9.07 12.14 6.07
CA LYS A 273 -9.54 10.77 6.27
C LYS A 273 -10.41 10.65 7.50
N SER A 274 -11.23 9.62 7.54
CA SER A 274 -11.90 9.19 8.76
C SER A 274 -10.90 8.57 9.75
N ILE A 275 -11.33 8.33 11.00
CA ILE A 275 -10.54 7.67 12.04
C ILE A 275 -10.12 6.27 11.59
N ASN A 276 -10.96 5.62 10.77
CA ASN A 276 -10.77 4.31 10.20
C ASN A 276 -9.91 4.33 8.91
N GLY A 277 -9.35 5.48 8.53
CA GLY A 277 -8.47 5.63 7.37
C GLY A 277 -9.15 5.84 6.02
N GLU A 278 -10.49 5.78 5.97
CA GLU A 278 -11.25 5.99 4.73
C GLU A 278 -11.11 7.43 4.22
N PRO A 279 -10.96 7.67 2.90
CA PRO A 279 -10.96 9.00 2.31
C PRO A 279 -12.17 9.86 2.68
N ALA A 280 -11.94 11.12 3.05
CA ALA A 280 -13.00 12.06 3.41
C ALA A 280 -12.99 13.31 2.51
N MET A 281 -14.12 13.56 1.86
CA MET A 281 -14.35 14.80 1.11
C MET A 281 -14.79 15.92 2.07
N VAL A 282 -13.94 16.93 2.25
CA VAL A 282 -14.12 18.05 3.18
C VAL A 282 -13.87 19.39 2.48
N LYS A 283 -14.49 20.46 2.99
CA LYS A 283 -14.30 21.84 2.53
C LYS A 283 -14.17 22.78 3.71
N GLY A 284 -13.26 23.74 3.60
CA GLY A 284 -12.95 24.68 4.68
C GLY A 284 -12.25 25.93 4.20
N ILE A 285 -12.04 26.84 5.14
CA ILE A 285 -11.39 28.12 4.94
C ILE A 285 -9.96 28.04 5.47
N LEU A 286 -9.00 28.52 4.68
CA LEU A 286 -7.63 28.72 5.10
C LEU A 286 -7.48 30.14 5.67
N LEU A 287 -6.95 30.25 6.88
CA LEU A 287 -6.80 31.49 7.63
C LEU A 287 -5.32 31.83 7.85
N GLU A 288 -4.94 33.11 7.73
CA GLU A 288 -3.68 33.71 8.21
C GLU A 288 -4.02 34.60 9.42
N ASP A 289 -3.58 34.24 10.63
CA ASP A 289 -3.89 34.99 11.87
C ASP A 289 -5.39 35.41 11.97
N ASN A 290 -6.30 34.46 11.72
CA ASN A 290 -7.76 34.64 11.69
C ASN A 290 -8.33 35.43 10.48
N LYS A 291 -7.51 35.84 9.52
CA LYS A 291 -7.98 36.45 8.26
C LYS A 291 -8.11 35.40 7.17
N VAL A 292 -9.23 35.41 6.44
CA VAL A 292 -9.47 34.51 5.30
C VAL A 292 -8.42 34.74 4.21
N LEU A 293 -7.68 33.69 3.88
CA LEU A 293 -6.72 33.65 2.80
C LEU A 293 -7.31 32.98 1.55
N ASP A 294 -7.97 31.83 1.71
CA ASP A 294 -8.56 31.05 0.61
C ASP A 294 -9.63 30.07 1.11
N THR A 295 -10.37 29.44 0.21
CA THR A 295 -11.27 28.31 0.48
C THR A 295 -10.77 27.06 -0.25
N ILE A 296 -10.51 25.98 0.48
CA ILE A 296 -9.95 24.74 -0.08
C ILE A 296 -10.87 23.54 0.20
N GLN A 297 -10.85 22.54 -0.68
CA GLN A 297 -11.62 21.30 -0.53
C GLN A 297 -10.84 20.07 -1.02
N THR A 298 -11.10 18.89 -0.44
CA THR A 298 -10.55 17.61 -0.91
C THR A 298 -11.44 16.98 -2.00
N LEU A 299 -10.90 16.00 -2.74
CA LEU A 299 -11.62 15.22 -3.75
C LEU A 299 -12.20 13.91 -3.16
N SER A 300 -12.83 13.05 -3.97
CA SER A 300 -13.30 11.72 -3.55
C SER A 300 -12.18 10.84 -2.99
N SER A 301 -10.96 11.01 -3.49
CA SER A 301 -9.75 10.36 -2.96
C SER A 301 -9.34 10.86 -1.56
N GLY A 302 -10.03 11.87 -1.02
CA GLY A 302 -9.70 12.51 0.26
C GLY A 302 -8.46 13.40 0.17
N MET A 303 -7.82 13.52 -1.01
CA MET A 303 -6.61 14.30 -1.23
C MET A 303 -6.88 15.45 -2.19
N ASN A 304 -6.12 16.54 -2.04
CA ASN A 304 -6.00 17.59 -3.03
C ASN A 304 -4.71 18.41 -2.75
N LYS A 305 -4.49 19.47 -3.50
CA LYS A 305 -3.40 20.43 -3.28
C LYS A 305 -3.86 21.87 -3.46
N PHE A 306 -3.19 22.79 -2.79
CA PHE A 306 -3.37 24.23 -2.97
C PHE A 306 -2.00 24.93 -2.97
N ARG A 307 -1.99 26.21 -3.34
CA ARG A 307 -0.78 27.03 -3.33
C ARG A 307 -0.94 28.19 -2.35
N MET A 308 0.13 28.53 -1.65
CA MET A 308 0.13 29.66 -0.73
C MET A 308 1.50 30.35 -0.69
N LEU A 309 1.51 31.62 -0.27
CA LEU A 309 2.72 32.41 -0.04
C LEU A 309 2.83 32.67 1.48
N PRO A 310 3.38 31.73 2.26
CA PRO A 310 3.42 31.84 3.71
C PRO A 310 4.46 32.87 4.16
N LYS A 311 4.23 33.53 5.29
CA LYS A 311 5.12 34.51 5.90
C LYS A 311 5.66 33.94 7.22
N ALA A 312 6.91 34.27 7.54
CA ALA A 312 7.52 33.85 8.80
C ALA A 312 6.77 34.44 10.02
N GLY A 313 6.60 33.63 11.05
CA GLY A 313 5.92 34.03 12.30
C GLY A 313 4.40 34.15 12.21
N LYS A 314 3.79 33.85 11.06
CA LYS A 314 2.33 33.81 10.88
C LYS A 314 1.76 32.43 11.18
N ASN A 315 0.55 32.41 11.73
CA ASN A 315 -0.17 31.17 12.01
C ASN A 315 -1.19 30.88 10.91
N TYR A 316 -1.07 29.69 10.33
CA TYR A 316 -1.97 29.21 9.28
C TYR A 316 -2.87 28.11 9.80
N ILE A 317 -4.19 28.29 9.64
CA ILE A 317 -5.21 27.39 10.18
C ILE A 317 -6.20 27.05 9.07
N PHE A 318 -6.52 25.77 8.91
CA PHE A 318 -7.68 25.32 8.17
C PHE A 318 -8.87 25.17 9.12
N GLN A 319 -9.97 25.85 8.81
CA GLN A 319 -11.23 25.76 9.54
C GLN A 319 -12.28 25.05 8.67
N LEU A 320 -12.84 23.96 9.18
CA LEU A 320 -13.84 23.18 8.47
C LEU A 320 -15.17 23.95 8.38
N ILE A 321 -15.76 24.03 7.18
CA ILE A 321 -17.06 24.72 6.96
C ILE A 321 -18.16 23.79 6.46
N GLN A 322 -17.85 22.51 6.20
CA GLN A 322 -18.77 21.54 5.61
C GLN A 322 -19.37 20.59 6.65
N GLY A 323 -20.71 20.55 6.75
CA GLY A 323 -21.50 19.60 7.56
C GLY A 323 -22.42 20.27 8.60
N ASN A 324 -22.97 19.52 9.57
CA ASN A 324 -23.71 20.03 10.73
C ASN A 324 -22.99 21.21 11.44
N PRO A 325 -23.53 22.44 11.36
CA PRO A 325 -22.90 23.65 11.90
C PRO A 325 -22.61 23.59 13.41
N ALA A 326 -23.40 22.84 14.18
CA ALA A 326 -23.19 22.67 15.61
C ALA A 326 -21.93 21.85 15.96
N VAL A 327 -21.41 21.06 15.00
CA VAL A 327 -20.28 20.15 15.17
C VAL A 327 -18.96 20.75 14.66
N TYR A 328 -18.99 21.50 13.54
CA TYR A 328 -17.76 21.89 12.83
C TYR A 328 -17.33 23.35 12.99
N ALA A 329 -18.15 24.24 13.56
CA ALA A 329 -17.80 25.66 13.71
C ALA A 329 -16.47 25.91 14.45
N ASN A 330 -16.02 24.95 15.26
CA ASN A 330 -14.79 25.03 16.08
C ASN A 330 -13.73 23.97 15.72
N VAL A 331 -13.86 23.22 14.62
CA VAL A 331 -12.83 22.24 14.22
C VAL A 331 -11.78 22.92 13.37
N THR A 332 -10.57 23.02 13.91
CA THR A 332 -9.45 23.69 13.26
C THR A 332 -8.22 22.79 13.22
N TYR A 333 -7.47 22.88 12.13
CA TYR A 333 -6.23 22.15 11.93
C TYR A 333 -5.12 23.14 11.60
N LYS A 334 -4.02 23.09 12.36
CA LYS A 334 -2.86 23.95 12.12
C LYS A 334 -2.03 23.41 10.97
N LEU A 335 -1.61 24.28 10.06
CA LEU A 335 -0.59 23.96 9.08
C LEU A 335 0.80 24.03 9.75
N PRO A 336 1.82 23.36 9.18
CA PRO A 336 3.20 23.52 9.62
C PRO A 336 3.64 24.99 9.61
N PRO A 337 4.52 25.41 10.52
CA PRO A 337 5.02 26.79 10.53
C PRO A 337 5.89 27.07 9.30
N ALA A 338 5.87 28.32 8.84
CA ALA A 338 6.75 28.78 7.76
C ALA A 338 8.17 29.02 8.29
N ILE A 339 9.16 28.41 7.66
CA ILE A 339 10.56 28.47 8.06
C ILE A 339 11.30 29.45 7.15
N ASN A 340 12.07 30.36 7.75
CA ASN A 340 12.99 31.22 7.03
C ASN A 340 14.23 30.43 6.58
N HIS A 341 14.84 30.87 5.48
CA HIS A 341 16.12 30.35 4.97
C HIS A 341 16.12 28.93 4.38
N ILE A 342 14.98 28.24 4.27
CA ILE A 342 14.90 26.98 3.50
C ILE A 342 14.69 27.26 2.00
N VAL A 343 15.24 26.38 1.14
CA VAL A 343 14.99 26.45 -0.31
C VAL A 343 13.60 25.92 -0.63
N ALA A 344 12.79 26.72 -1.33
CA ALA A 344 11.55 26.24 -1.95
C ALA A 344 11.88 25.45 -3.22
N MET A 345 11.41 24.20 -3.30
CA MET A 345 11.39 23.40 -4.52
C MET A 345 9.96 23.39 -5.07
N ASN A 346 9.81 23.65 -6.36
CA ASN A 346 8.53 23.48 -7.05
C ASN A 346 8.70 22.62 -8.30
N VAL A 347 7.92 21.55 -8.38
CA VAL A 347 7.82 20.65 -9.53
C VAL A 347 6.43 20.80 -10.10
N SER A 348 6.31 21.53 -11.22
CA SER A 348 5.00 21.86 -11.82
C SER A 348 4.26 20.63 -12.38
N LYS A 349 5.03 19.62 -12.83
CA LYS A 349 4.55 18.33 -13.29
C LYS A 349 5.53 17.28 -12.79
N ALA A 350 5.08 16.43 -11.89
CA ALA A 350 5.86 15.31 -11.37
C ALA A 350 5.60 14.02 -12.15
N VAL A 351 4.63 13.98 -13.06
CA VAL A 351 4.44 12.87 -13.99
C VAL A 351 4.96 13.29 -15.36
N VAL A 352 6.06 12.69 -15.80
CA VAL A 352 6.80 13.11 -16.99
C VAL A 352 7.22 11.93 -17.85
N ASP A 353 7.55 12.22 -19.11
CA ASP A 353 8.17 11.24 -20.01
C ASP A 353 9.69 11.37 -19.95
N ASP A 354 10.26 12.31 -20.70
CA ASP A 354 11.72 12.32 -20.95
C ASP A 354 12.47 13.44 -20.22
N THR A 355 11.77 14.37 -19.55
CA THR A 355 12.42 15.52 -18.91
C THR A 355 11.62 16.01 -17.71
N ILE A 356 12.29 16.14 -16.57
CA ILE A 356 11.74 16.77 -15.37
C ILE A 356 12.18 18.25 -15.29
N LYS A 357 11.27 19.12 -14.87
CA LYS A 357 11.50 20.56 -14.71
C LYS A 357 11.27 20.96 -13.26
N ILE A 358 12.27 21.61 -12.68
CA ILE A 358 12.32 21.90 -11.24
C ILE A 358 12.64 23.37 -11.09
N GLN A 359 11.84 24.10 -10.33
CA GLN A 359 12.17 25.46 -9.93
C GLN A 359 12.66 25.45 -8.49
N VAL A 360 13.85 26.02 -8.26
CA VAL A 360 14.42 26.16 -6.92
C VAL A 360 14.59 27.64 -6.60
N ARG A 361 14.11 28.06 -5.43
CA ARG A 361 14.13 29.46 -5.02
C ARG A 361 14.47 29.56 -3.54
N SER A 362 15.25 30.57 -3.17
CA SER A 362 15.51 30.89 -1.77
C SER A 362 15.61 32.40 -1.61
N ASN A 363 15.62 32.91 -0.38
CA ASN A 363 15.66 34.36 -0.15
C ASN A 363 17.01 35.00 -0.49
N GLY A 364 18.04 34.22 -0.84
CA GLY A 364 19.38 34.69 -1.18
C GLY A 364 20.13 33.75 -2.10
N VAL A 365 21.44 33.95 -2.25
CA VAL A 365 22.28 33.02 -3.02
C VAL A 365 22.78 31.90 -2.12
N ARG A 366 22.45 30.65 -2.46
CA ARG A 366 22.93 29.47 -1.71
C ARG A 366 23.48 28.42 -2.66
N LYS A 367 24.65 27.86 -2.31
CA LYS A 367 25.24 26.68 -2.96
C LYS A 367 24.51 25.44 -2.47
N MET A 368 23.97 24.67 -3.42
CA MET A 368 23.24 23.43 -3.16
C MET A 368 23.69 22.36 -4.16
N ARG A 369 23.32 21.11 -3.89
CA ARG A 369 23.36 20.01 -4.86
C ARG A 369 21.96 19.43 -5.01
N LEU A 370 21.61 18.99 -6.21
CA LEU A 370 20.37 18.28 -6.49
C LEU A 370 20.69 16.85 -6.88
N LEU A 371 20.22 15.89 -6.08
CA LEU A 371 20.31 14.47 -6.37
C LEU A 371 19.04 13.97 -7.05
N LEU A 372 19.20 13.09 -8.05
CA LEU A 372 18.13 12.28 -8.62
C LEU A 372 18.43 10.81 -8.30
N HIS A 373 17.54 10.15 -7.56
CA HIS A 373 17.74 8.76 -7.12
C HIS A 373 16.42 8.00 -6.99
N ASN A 374 16.49 6.69 -6.80
CA ASN A 374 15.35 5.82 -6.43
C ASN A 374 15.60 5.10 -5.09
N TYR A 375 16.44 5.68 -4.23
CA TYR A 375 16.94 5.08 -2.98
C TYR A 375 17.72 3.78 -3.14
N ARG A 376 18.02 3.38 -4.38
CA ARG A 376 18.90 2.25 -4.69
C ARG A 376 20.11 2.67 -5.52
N SER A 377 19.91 3.65 -6.39
CA SER A 377 20.91 4.19 -7.29
C SER A 377 20.73 5.68 -7.44
N VAL A 378 21.85 6.38 -7.69
CA VAL A 378 21.89 7.81 -8.00
C VAL A 378 22.13 7.96 -9.49
N TYR A 379 21.30 8.74 -10.18
CA TYR A 379 21.35 8.96 -11.63
C TYR A 379 21.84 10.36 -11.99
N ALA A 380 21.73 11.32 -11.08
CA ALA A 380 22.29 12.66 -11.26
C ALA A 380 22.70 13.26 -9.92
N ASP A 381 23.83 13.97 -9.90
CA ASP A 381 24.26 14.89 -8.84
C ASP A 381 24.63 16.23 -9.50
N VAL A 382 23.77 17.24 -9.33
CA VAL A 382 23.88 18.52 -10.03
C VAL A 382 24.17 19.65 -9.03
N PRO A 383 25.37 20.26 -9.04
CA PRO A 383 25.63 21.45 -8.25
C PRO A 383 24.85 22.64 -8.81
N LEU A 384 24.25 23.44 -7.92
CA LEU A 384 23.44 24.58 -8.30
C LEU A 384 23.58 25.76 -7.33
N LEU A 385 23.24 26.93 -7.84
CA LEU A 385 23.06 28.15 -7.05
C LEU A 385 21.58 28.53 -7.07
N THR A 386 20.98 28.70 -5.89
CA THR A 386 19.64 29.28 -5.76
C THR A 386 19.72 30.81 -5.73
N THR A 387 18.62 31.48 -6.07
CA THR A 387 18.49 32.95 -6.04
C THR A 387 17.08 33.35 -5.60
N ALA A 388 16.90 34.63 -5.24
CA ALA A 388 15.59 35.23 -4.95
C ALA A 388 14.66 35.26 -6.17
N THR A 389 15.21 35.36 -7.38
CA THR A 389 14.43 35.27 -8.63
C THR A 389 14.01 33.83 -8.97
N GLY A 390 14.63 32.84 -8.31
CA GLY A 390 14.48 31.43 -8.60
C GLY A 390 15.30 31.00 -9.82
N ARG A 391 15.63 29.70 -9.86
CA ARG A 391 16.35 29.06 -10.95
C ARG A 391 15.54 27.88 -11.47
N MET A 392 15.39 27.78 -12.78
CA MET A 392 14.79 26.62 -13.44
C MET A 392 15.87 25.63 -13.83
N ILE A 393 15.69 24.37 -13.46
CA ILE A 393 16.56 23.25 -13.76
C ILE A 393 15.77 22.27 -14.63
N LYS A 394 16.42 21.73 -15.65
CA LYS A 394 15.85 20.70 -16.53
C LYS A 394 16.82 19.52 -16.53
N ILE A 395 16.32 18.33 -16.23
CA ILE A 395 17.10 17.09 -16.24
C ILE A 395 16.46 16.17 -17.28
N GLY A 396 17.25 15.75 -18.27
CA GLY A 396 16.86 14.71 -19.22
C GLY A 396 16.91 13.33 -18.56
N LEU A 397 15.98 12.45 -18.90
CA LEU A 397 15.78 11.17 -18.23
C LEU A 397 16.24 9.97 -19.06
N ALA A 398 17.12 10.16 -20.05
CA ALA A 398 17.54 9.10 -20.96
C ALA A 398 18.14 7.86 -20.25
N ASP A 399 18.88 8.08 -19.16
CA ASP A 399 19.51 7.01 -18.36
C ASP A 399 18.68 6.61 -17.12
N VAL A 400 17.49 7.19 -16.95
CA VAL A 400 16.60 6.93 -15.81
C VAL A 400 15.54 5.93 -16.28
N PRO A 401 15.35 4.77 -15.62
CA PRO A 401 14.31 3.83 -16.03
C PRO A 401 12.92 4.37 -15.71
N ARG A 402 11.88 3.71 -16.22
CA ARG A 402 10.48 4.01 -15.85
C ARG A 402 10.22 3.70 -14.38
N GLY A 403 9.49 4.58 -13.69
CA GLY A 403 9.05 4.35 -12.31
C GLY A 403 9.04 5.63 -11.47
N VAL A 404 8.96 5.46 -10.15
CA VAL A 404 9.02 6.56 -9.17
C VAL A 404 10.47 6.83 -8.73
N PHE A 405 10.83 8.11 -8.73
CA PHE A 405 12.15 8.62 -8.36
C PHE A 405 12.02 9.82 -7.43
N ALA A 406 13.07 10.10 -6.67
CA ALA A 406 13.19 11.23 -5.77
C ALA A 406 14.15 12.28 -6.32
N LEU A 407 13.78 13.54 -6.08
CA LEU A 407 14.64 14.71 -6.23
C LEU A 407 14.97 15.24 -4.84
N THR A 408 16.25 15.25 -4.46
CA THR A 408 16.69 15.67 -3.12
C THR A 408 17.66 16.84 -3.21
N LEU A 409 17.31 17.97 -2.60
CA LEU A 409 18.20 19.13 -2.48
C LEU A 409 19.05 19.04 -1.22
N LEU A 410 20.36 19.04 -1.41
CA LEU A 410 21.36 19.06 -0.36
C LEU A 410 21.99 20.46 -0.22
N ASP A 411 22.24 20.87 1.01
CA ASP A 411 23.05 22.04 1.31
C ASP A 411 24.55 21.82 1.03
N SER A 412 25.36 22.85 1.30
CA SER A 412 26.80 22.82 1.04
C SER A 412 27.59 21.79 1.86
N ILE A 413 27.01 21.24 2.93
CA ILE A 413 27.65 20.22 3.76
C ILE A 413 26.98 18.84 3.60
N GLY A 414 26.14 18.68 2.56
CA GLY A 414 25.50 17.41 2.23
C GLY A 414 24.22 17.14 3.03
N ARG A 415 23.70 18.11 3.79
CA ARG A 415 22.43 17.92 4.52
C ARG A 415 21.25 18.21 3.61
N PRO A 416 20.28 17.30 3.53
CA PRO A 416 19.11 17.45 2.69
C PRO A 416 18.09 18.40 3.32
N GLU A 417 17.52 19.27 2.49
CA GLU A 417 16.57 20.31 2.89
C GLU A 417 15.17 20.10 2.30
N SER A 418 15.09 19.43 1.15
CA SER A 418 13.86 19.32 0.39
C SER A 418 13.88 18.08 -0.48
N GLU A 419 12.76 17.37 -0.52
CA GLU A 419 12.60 16.17 -1.32
C GLU A 419 11.24 16.17 -2.05
N ARG A 420 11.23 15.66 -3.27
CA ARG A 420 10.01 15.50 -4.08
C ARG A 420 10.10 14.26 -4.96
N LEU A 421 9.11 13.37 -4.82
CA LEU A 421 8.98 12.23 -5.74
C LEU A 421 8.42 12.65 -7.10
N PHE A 422 8.73 11.92 -8.15
CA PHE A 422 8.19 12.10 -9.49
C PHE A 422 8.15 10.74 -10.22
N PHE A 423 7.32 10.62 -11.26
CA PHE A 423 7.19 9.44 -12.11
C PHE A 423 7.83 9.71 -13.48
N SER A 424 8.84 8.92 -13.85
CA SER A 424 9.54 8.97 -15.14
C SER A 424 8.90 8.05 -16.18
N HIS A 425 9.01 8.41 -17.46
CA HIS A 425 8.54 7.59 -18.60
C HIS A 425 7.10 7.11 -18.47
N TYR A 426 6.20 7.97 -18.00
CA TYR A 426 4.81 7.63 -17.72
C TYR A 426 4.11 6.98 -18.93
N ASN A 427 4.26 7.56 -20.11
CA ASN A 427 3.61 7.09 -21.34
C ASN A 427 4.32 5.90 -22.01
N GLN A 428 5.47 5.45 -21.50
CA GLN A 428 6.18 4.26 -22.00
C GLN A 428 5.56 2.99 -21.43
N GLU A 429 4.28 2.74 -21.75
CA GLU A 429 3.56 1.53 -21.34
C GLU A 429 4.01 0.31 -22.15
N ASP A 430 4.23 -0.80 -21.46
CA ASP A 430 4.41 -2.09 -22.11
C ASP A 430 3.04 -2.64 -22.50
N LYS A 431 2.68 -2.50 -23.78
CA LYS A 431 1.42 -2.99 -24.34
C LYS A 431 1.64 -4.25 -25.15
N ILE A 432 1.05 -5.34 -24.67
CA ILE A 432 0.89 -6.56 -25.45
C ILE A 432 -0.38 -6.39 -26.31
N ILE A 433 -0.21 -6.48 -27.63
CA ILE A 433 -1.34 -6.48 -28.56
C ILE A 433 -1.85 -7.92 -28.68
N VAL A 434 -3.12 -8.12 -28.33
CA VAL A 434 -3.83 -9.38 -28.46
C VAL A 434 -4.86 -9.24 -29.57
N ASN A 435 -4.76 -10.08 -30.59
CA ASN A 435 -5.70 -10.12 -31.70
C ASN A 435 -6.44 -11.47 -31.72
N THR A 436 -7.73 -11.42 -32.01
CA THR A 436 -8.56 -12.57 -32.35
C THR A 436 -8.68 -12.70 -33.86
N ASP A 437 -8.97 -13.90 -34.37
CA ASP A 437 -9.20 -14.12 -35.80
C ASP A 437 -10.58 -13.63 -36.29
N LYS A 438 -11.53 -13.39 -35.36
CA LYS A 438 -12.87 -12.85 -35.66
C LYS A 438 -13.32 -11.83 -34.63
N ALA A 439 -14.26 -10.97 -35.01
CA ALA A 439 -14.88 -9.96 -34.14
C ALA A 439 -16.02 -10.53 -33.26
N ALA A 440 -16.65 -11.63 -33.69
CA ALA A 440 -17.69 -12.33 -32.98
C ALA A 440 -17.59 -13.83 -33.27
N TYR A 441 -18.01 -14.63 -32.29
CA TYR A 441 -17.96 -16.09 -32.33
C TYR A 441 -19.32 -16.67 -31.97
N HIS A 442 -19.66 -17.80 -32.58
CA HIS A 442 -20.78 -18.63 -32.16
C HIS A 442 -20.40 -19.49 -30.95
N THR A 443 -21.41 -20.01 -30.25
CA THR A 443 -21.20 -20.92 -29.12
C THR A 443 -20.37 -22.14 -29.53
N LYS A 444 -19.29 -22.43 -28.77
CA LYS A 444 -18.31 -23.51 -29.01
C LYS A 444 -17.45 -23.35 -30.27
N GLU A 445 -17.47 -22.19 -30.92
CA GLU A 445 -16.55 -21.92 -32.02
C GLU A 445 -15.11 -21.78 -31.52
N THR A 446 -14.15 -22.31 -32.28
CA THR A 446 -12.72 -22.19 -31.96
C THR A 446 -12.26 -20.74 -32.11
N VAL A 447 -11.60 -20.22 -31.08
CA VAL A 447 -10.99 -18.89 -31.08
C VAL A 447 -9.49 -19.03 -31.31
N LYS A 448 -8.92 -18.32 -32.29
CA LYS A 448 -7.46 -18.22 -32.48
C LYS A 448 -6.96 -16.89 -31.94
N LEU A 449 -6.11 -16.95 -30.92
CA LEU A 449 -5.45 -15.79 -30.32
C LEU A 449 -4.05 -15.61 -30.89
N LYS A 450 -3.73 -14.40 -31.34
CA LYS A 450 -2.39 -14.01 -31.78
C LYS A 450 -1.83 -12.96 -30.82
N LEU A 451 -0.72 -13.30 -30.17
CA LEU A 451 0.01 -12.44 -29.24
C LEU A 451 1.26 -11.91 -29.94
N ASN A 452 1.39 -10.59 -30.08
CA ASN A 452 2.62 -10.00 -30.61
C ASN A 452 3.57 -9.62 -29.46
N LEU A 453 4.59 -10.45 -29.25
CA LEU A 453 5.57 -10.28 -28.18
C LEU A 453 6.97 -9.91 -28.70
N SER A 454 7.13 -9.71 -30.01
CA SER A 454 8.43 -9.50 -30.67
C SER A 454 9.25 -8.33 -30.10
N LYS A 455 8.59 -7.29 -29.58
CA LYS A 455 9.25 -6.14 -28.92
C LYS A 455 9.97 -6.53 -27.61
N TYR A 456 9.54 -7.60 -26.95
CA TYR A 456 9.94 -7.97 -25.59
C TYR A 456 11.00 -9.05 -25.53
N PHE A 457 11.25 -9.76 -26.63
CA PHE A 457 12.28 -10.78 -26.72
C PHE A 457 13.44 -10.25 -27.55
N LYS A 458 14.59 -10.01 -26.90
CA LYS A 458 15.82 -9.62 -27.61
C LYS A 458 16.65 -10.83 -28.05
N ASP A 459 16.74 -11.89 -27.23
CA ASP A 459 17.66 -13.02 -27.49
C ASP A 459 17.11 -14.43 -27.14
N THR A 460 15.94 -14.55 -26.48
CA THR A 460 15.33 -15.84 -26.13
C THR A 460 13.91 -15.96 -26.68
N ASN A 461 13.61 -17.05 -27.38
CA ASN A 461 12.28 -17.32 -27.98
C ASN A 461 11.26 -17.92 -27.00
N THR A 462 11.53 -17.87 -25.69
CA THR A 462 10.72 -18.57 -24.68
C THR A 462 10.21 -17.59 -23.63
N GLY A 463 8.89 -17.55 -23.46
CA GLY A 463 8.23 -16.84 -22.36
C GLY A 463 7.03 -17.63 -21.87
N ILE A 464 6.63 -17.35 -20.62
CA ILE A 464 5.49 -17.98 -19.98
C ILE A 464 4.32 -16.99 -20.05
N VAL A 465 3.15 -17.48 -20.49
CA VAL A 465 1.94 -16.68 -20.60
C VAL A 465 0.84 -17.33 -19.77
N SER A 466 0.25 -16.56 -18.86
CA SER A 466 -0.97 -16.93 -18.15
C SER A 466 -2.17 -16.28 -18.82
N ILE A 467 -3.25 -17.04 -19.07
CA ILE A 467 -4.45 -16.58 -19.78
C ILE A 467 -5.69 -17.00 -19.00
N ALA A 468 -6.58 -16.05 -18.74
CA ALA A 468 -7.90 -16.29 -18.18
C ALA A 468 -8.99 -15.81 -19.15
N CYS A 469 -10.04 -16.60 -19.32
CA CYS A 469 -11.22 -16.22 -20.10
C CYS A 469 -12.42 -16.14 -19.17
N VAL A 470 -12.87 -14.92 -18.88
CA VAL A 470 -13.94 -14.65 -17.92
C VAL A 470 -15.02 -13.76 -18.53
N GLN A 471 -16.24 -13.87 -18.01
CA GLN A 471 -17.33 -13.01 -18.43
C GLN A 471 -17.09 -11.57 -17.94
N GLN A 472 -17.42 -10.57 -18.76
CA GLN A 472 -17.16 -9.16 -18.45
C GLN A 472 -17.83 -8.69 -17.14
N ASN A 473 -19.00 -9.21 -16.80
CA ASN A 473 -19.73 -8.90 -15.55
C ASN A 473 -19.08 -9.50 -14.28
N ARG A 474 -18.04 -10.32 -14.42
CA ARG A 474 -17.21 -10.85 -13.33
C ARG A 474 -15.99 -9.99 -13.03
N LEU A 475 -15.77 -8.94 -13.83
CA LEU A 475 -14.66 -8.00 -13.69
C LEU A 475 -15.18 -6.67 -13.14
N GLN A 476 -14.56 -6.22 -12.06
CA GLN A 476 -14.78 -4.92 -11.46
C GLN A 476 -13.44 -4.19 -11.44
N SER A 477 -13.26 -3.24 -12.38
CA SER A 477 -11.98 -2.56 -12.59
C SER A 477 -11.46 -1.83 -11.34
N ALA A 478 -12.35 -1.34 -10.47
CA ALA A 478 -11.98 -0.71 -9.20
C ALA A 478 -11.33 -1.66 -8.19
N LEU A 479 -11.47 -2.98 -8.37
CA LEU A 479 -10.88 -4.01 -7.50
C LEU A 479 -9.67 -4.69 -8.14
N THR A 480 -9.36 -4.36 -9.39
CA THR A 480 -8.26 -4.99 -10.13
C THR A 480 -6.96 -4.23 -9.88
N GLN A 481 -5.86 -4.95 -9.65
CA GLN A 481 -4.53 -4.37 -9.65
C GLN A 481 -3.78 -4.74 -10.93
N ASP A 482 -3.12 -3.75 -11.52
CA ASP A 482 -2.29 -3.93 -12.71
C ASP A 482 -0.82 -4.07 -12.31
N ILE A 483 -0.11 -5.03 -12.91
CA ILE A 483 1.29 -5.34 -12.55
C ILE A 483 2.22 -4.14 -12.76
N GLN A 484 2.00 -3.32 -13.78
CA GLN A 484 2.82 -2.13 -14.02
C GLN A 484 2.52 -1.07 -12.95
N SER A 485 1.23 -0.84 -12.67
CA SER A 485 0.85 0.10 -11.61
C SER A 485 1.40 -0.31 -10.24
N PHE A 486 1.35 -1.60 -9.92
CA PHE A 486 1.90 -2.13 -8.68
C PHE A 486 3.41 -1.93 -8.63
N HIS A 487 4.13 -2.40 -9.66
CA HIS A 487 5.58 -2.43 -9.69
C HIS A 487 6.22 -1.03 -9.76
N TYR A 488 5.63 -0.11 -10.52
CA TYR A 488 6.18 1.21 -10.77
C TYR A 488 5.64 2.30 -9.81
N LEU A 489 4.57 2.03 -9.05
CA LEU A 489 3.96 3.03 -8.16
C LEU A 489 3.66 2.48 -6.76
N SER A 490 2.78 1.48 -6.63
CA SER A 490 2.28 1.04 -5.31
C SER A 490 3.35 0.41 -4.43
N ASP A 491 4.27 -0.35 -5.01
CA ASP A 491 5.40 -0.98 -4.30
C ASP A 491 6.29 0.06 -3.58
N GLU A 492 6.46 1.24 -4.17
CA GLU A 492 7.28 2.32 -3.58
C GLU A 492 6.49 3.19 -2.58
N LEU A 493 5.20 3.39 -2.82
CA LEU A 493 4.37 4.31 -2.03
C LEU A 493 3.57 3.61 -0.92
N GLY A 494 3.52 2.29 -0.93
CA GLY A 494 2.70 1.49 -0.02
C GLY A 494 1.20 1.69 -0.30
N ASP A 495 0.43 1.88 0.77
CA ASP A 495 -1.03 1.96 0.70
C ASP A 495 -1.51 3.25 0.01
N ILE A 496 -2.05 3.07 -1.20
CA ILE A 496 -2.60 4.14 -2.03
C ILE A 496 -4.14 4.10 -1.99
N PRO A 497 -4.85 5.24 -1.82
CA PRO A 497 -6.30 5.22 -1.71
C PRO A 497 -6.94 4.69 -2.99
N THR A 498 -7.86 3.73 -2.89
CA THR A 498 -8.50 3.12 -4.07
C THR A 498 -9.12 4.16 -4.99
N ASP A 499 -8.71 4.16 -6.26
CA ASP A 499 -9.42 4.93 -7.28
C ASP A 499 -10.71 4.19 -7.67
N HIS A 500 -11.85 4.73 -7.24
CA HIS A 500 -13.17 4.19 -7.56
C HIS A 500 -13.46 4.16 -9.07
N SER A 501 -12.73 4.92 -9.89
CA SER A 501 -12.86 4.86 -11.34
C SER A 501 -12.17 3.63 -11.96
N GLY A 502 -11.34 2.91 -11.19
CA GLY A 502 -10.55 1.76 -11.66
C GLY A 502 -9.51 2.14 -12.73
N ARG A 503 -9.15 3.42 -12.81
CA ARG A 503 -8.23 3.99 -13.81
C ARG A 503 -7.15 4.86 -13.17
N GLY A 504 -6.86 4.68 -11.88
CA GLY A 504 -6.01 5.59 -11.11
C GLY A 504 -4.64 5.76 -11.77
N PHE A 505 -4.02 4.66 -12.18
CA PHE A 505 -2.75 4.67 -12.90
C PHE A 505 -2.82 5.36 -14.28
N ARG A 506 -4.00 5.48 -14.89
CA ARG A 506 -4.21 6.19 -16.16
C ARG A 506 -4.68 7.64 -15.97
N ASN A 507 -4.82 8.09 -14.72
CA ASN A 507 -5.23 9.44 -14.36
C ASN A 507 -4.03 10.23 -13.82
N ILE A 508 -3.41 11.03 -14.69
CA ILE A 508 -2.22 11.84 -14.36
C ILE A 508 -2.46 12.72 -13.13
N SER A 509 -3.62 13.38 -13.02
CA SER A 509 -3.92 14.28 -11.89
C SER A 509 -3.93 13.52 -10.56
N TYR A 510 -4.46 12.30 -10.54
CA TYR A 510 -4.49 11.46 -9.35
C TYR A 510 -3.08 11.00 -8.96
N ILE A 511 -2.23 10.62 -9.92
CA ILE A 511 -0.81 10.26 -9.63
C ILE A 511 -0.04 11.48 -9.10
N GLU A 512 -0.23 12.66 -9.70
CA GLU A 512 0.40 13.90 -9.24
C GLU A 512 0.07 14.18 -7.76
N ASP A 513 -1.18 13.99 -7.36
CA ASP A 513 -1.64 14.20 -5.99
C ASP A 513 -1.09 13.11 -5.04
N ILE A 514 -1.06 11.85 -5.48
CA ILE A 514 -0.47 10.75 -4.72
C ILE A 514 1.03 10.97 -4.48
N LEU A 515 1.79 11.34 -5.50
CA LEU A 515 3.23 11.56 -5.35
C LEU A 515 3.51 12.72 -4.39
N LEU A 516 2.60 13.70 -4.32
CA LEU A 516 2.73 14.85 -3.43
C LEU A 516 2.33 14.52 -1.98
N VAL A 517 1.36 13.61 -1.77
CA VAL A 517 0.80 13.28 -0.45
C VAL A 517 1.39 12.00 0.12
N LYS A 518 1.32 10.89 -0.62
CA LYS A 518 1.85 9.56 -0.22
C LYS A 518 3.35 9.46 -0.41
N GLY A 519 3.86 10.13 -1.44
CA GLY A 519 5.29 10.31 -1.64
C GLY A 519 5.92 11.34 -0.70
N TRP A 520 5.13 12.02 0.14
CA TRP A 520 5.68 13.02 1.05
C TRP A 520 6.46 12.35 2.17
N ARG A 521 7.75 12.71 2.29
CA ARG A 521 8.60 12.24 3.36
C ARG A 521 9.30 13.46 3.98
N LYS A 522 9.23 13.56 5.30
CA LYS A 522 10.11 14.45 6.06
C LYS A 522 11.33 13.64 6.42
N TYR A 523 12.29 13.61 5.49
CA TYR A 523 13.67 13.19 5.77
C TYR A 523 13.86 11.69 6.02
N SER A 524 13.47 10.84 5.06
CA SER A 524 13.49 9.36 5.19
C SER A 524 14.88 8.71 5.22
N TRP A 525 15.97 9.46 5.00
CA TRP A 525 17.33 8.91 5.10
C TRP A 525 17.72 8.57 6.53
N THR A 526 17.06 9.11 7.57
CA THR A 526 17.39 8.71 8.95
C THR A 526 17.13 7.24 9.19
N ASP A 527 16.09 6.68 8.56
CA ASP A 527 15.76 5.27 8.70
C ASP A 527 16.70 4.41 7.86
N MET A 528 17.08 4.89 6.66
CA MET A 528 18.17 4.30 5.86
C MET A 528 19.50 4.22 6.65
N LEU A 529 19.91 5.30 7.28
CA LEU A 529 21.15 5.37 8.06
C LEU A 529 21.11 4.46 9.29
N LYS A 530 19.94 4.31 9.94
CA LYS A 530 19.76 3.33 11.03
C LYS A 530 19.86 1.89 10.54
N THR A 531 19.33 1.58 9.35
CA THR A 531 19.37 0.21 8.79
C THR A 531 20.77 -0.26 8.41
N LEU A 532 21.68 0.67 8.09
CA LEU A 532 23.09 0.35 7.80
C LEU A 532 23.90 0.02 9.07
N ASP A 533 23.46 0.50 10.24
CA ASP A 533 24.11 0.27 11.54
C ASP A 533 23.72 -1.10 12.16
N THR A 534 22.63 -1.71 11.69
CA THR A 534 22.23 -3.08 12.06
C THR A 534 22.74 -4.07 11.03
N GLY A 535 23.85 -4.75 11.33
CA GLY A 535 24.40 -5.80 10.46
C GLY A 535 23.35 -6.82 10.03
N SER A 536 23.26 -7.07 8.72
CA SER A 536 22.44 -8.08 8.02
C SER A 536 21.00 -8.23 8.54
N SER A 537 20.02 -7.73 7.78
CA SER A 537 18.61 -8.04 8.00
C SER A 537 18.43 -9.56 8.18
N SER A 538 18.21 -10.02 9.41
CA SER A 538 18.08 -11.45 9.71
C SER A 538 16.67 -11.89 9.36
N TYR A 539 16.48 -12.34 8.12
CA TYR A 539 15.23 -12.96 7.72
C TYR A 539 15.11 -14.37 8.31
N THR A 540 13.89 -14.77 8.66
CA THR A 540 13.57 -16.15 9.04
C THR A 540 12.55 -16.73 8.07
N SER A 541 12.51 -18.05 7.95
CA SER A 541 11.52 -18.75 7.11
C SER A 541 10.37 -19.31 7.96
N ALA A 542 9.14 -19.15 7.48
CA ALA A 542 7.94 -19.75 8.03
C ALA A 542 7.89 -21.26 7.72
N GLU A 543 8.47 -22.06 8.61
CA GLU A 543 8.56 -23.52 8.49
C GLU A 543 7.51 -24.26 9.34
N PHE A 544 7.00 -25.38 8.81
CA PHE A 544 6.14 -26.28 9.57
C PHE A 544 6.97 -26.99 10.64
N LYS A 545 6.56 -26.83 11.90
CA LYS A 545 7.26 -27.43 13.05
C LYS A 545 6.42 -28.57 13.61
N GLY A 546 7.09 -29.62 14.03
CA GLY A 546 6.43 -30.78 14.60
C GLY A 546 7.03 -31.21 15.92
N LYS A 547 6.23 -31.91 16.71
CA LYS A 547 6.68 -32.54 17.95
C LYS A 547 6.08 -33.93 18.09
N VAL A 548 6.96 -34.88 18.38
CA VAL A 548 6.62 -36.26 18.73
C VAL A 548 6.65 -36.41 20.26
N THR A 549 5.62 -37.04 20.81
CA THR A 549 5.56 -37.44 22.22
C THR A 549 5.31 -38.94 22.33
N LEU A 550 5.73 -39.54 23.45
CA LEU A 550 5.49 -40.95 23.78
C LEU A 550 4.64 -41.01 25.04
N PHE A 551 3.45 -41.64 24.97
CA PHE A 551 2.45 -41.61 26.05
C PHE A 551 2.13 -40.18 26.55
N GLY A 552 2.11 -39.21 25.63
CA GLY A 552 1.93 -37.78 25.95
C GLY A 552 3.12 -37.11 26.63
N LYS A 553 4.21 -37.84 26.92
CA LYS A 553 5.42 -37.32 27.56
C LYS A 553 6.50 -36.96 26.55
N LYS A 554 7.40 -36.05 26.95
CA LYS A 554 8.55 -35.61 26.15
C LYS A 554 9.47 -36.79 25.85
N LEU A 555 9.97 -36.86 24.62
CA LEU A 555 10.99 -37.84 24.25
C LEU A 555 12.32 -37.57 24.98
N LYS A 556 13.10 -38.63 25.12
CA LYS A 556 14.47 -38.59 25.68
C LYS A 556 15.54 -38.96 24.63
N ARG A 557 15.13 -39.35 23.43
CA ARG A 557 15.98 -39.73 22.31
C ARG A 557 15.34 -39.28 20.99
N ALA A 558 16.16 -39.05 19.98
CA ALA A 558 15.73 -38.83 18.62
C ALA A 558 14.97 -40.04 18.07
N VAL A 559 13.99 -39.78 17.20
CA VAL A 559 13.18 -40.81 16.54
C VAL A 559 13.06 -40.47 15.07
N LYS A 560 13.12 -41.49 14.20
CA LYS A 560 12.95 -41.34 12.76
C LYS A 560 11.47 -41.33 12.37
N LEU A 561 11.12 -40.46 11.44
CA LEU A 561 9.79 -40.32 10.88
C LEU A 561 9.85 -40.56 9.37
N SER A 562 8.96 -41.40 8.85
CA SER A 562 8.72 -41.49 7.41
C SER A 562 7.72 -40.42 6.99
N VAL A 563 8.06 -39.64 5.96
CA VAL A 563 7.20 -38.64 5.33
C VAL A 563 6.77 -39.19 3.97
N LEU A 564 5.49 -39.52 3.83
CA LEU A 564 4.92 -40.05 2.59
C LEU A 564 4.17 -38.94 1.84
N ARG A 565 4.54 -38.71 0.57
CA ARG A 565 3.97 -37.70 -0.34
C ARG A 565 3.51 -38.37 -1.62
N GLY A 566 2.27 -38.85 -1.66
CA GLY A 566 1.80 -39.63 -2.81
C GLY A 566 2.64 -40.89 -3.01
N ASN A 567 3.43 -40.96 -4.09
CA ASN A 567 4.32 -42.08 -4.38
C ASN A 567 5.77 -41.86 -3.85
N ASP A 568 6.10 -40.65 -3.43
CA ASP A 568 7.43 -40.32 -2.91
C ASP A 568 7.50 -40.51 -1.40
N TYR A 569 8.68 -40.87 -0.89
CA TYR A 569 8.94 -40.93 0.54
C TYR A 569 10.28 -40.30 0.90
N SER A 570 10.34 -39.64 2.06
CA SER A 570 11.59 -39.25 2.73
C SER A 570 11.58 -39.71 4.18
N VAL A 571 12.76 -39.73 4.81
CA VAL A 571 12.91 -39.99 6.24
C VAL A 571 13.53 -38.76 6.88
N ILE A 572 12.88 -38.25 7.92
CA ILE A 572 13.40 -37.17 8.76
C ILE A 572 13.65 -37.70 10.17
N GLU A 573 14.42 -36.97 10.96
CA GLU A 573 14.75 -37.35 12.33
C GLU A 573 14.42 -36.21 13.29
N THR A 574 13.82 -36.53 14.43
CA THR A 574 13.58 -35.55 15.49
C THR A 574 14.84 -35.27 16.28
N ASP A 575 14.89 -34.13 16.98
CA ASP A 575 15.85 -33.94 18.05
C ASP A 575 15.56 -34.88 19.25
N ASN A 576 16.45 -34.88 20.25
CA ASN A 576 16.28 -35.69 21.47
C ASN A 576 15.04 -35.31 22.31
N SER A 577 14.46 -34.15 22.04
CA SER A 577 13.25 -33.63 22.69
C SER A 577 11.96 -33.97 21.93
N GLY A 578 12.10 -34.59 20.75
CA GLY A 578 11.04 -34.98 19.84
C GLY A 578 10.62 -33.90 18.84
N LYS A 579 11.34 -32.77 18.72
CA LYS A 579 11.01 -31.71 17.77
C LYS A 579 11.60 -31.99 16.39
N PHE A 580 10.91 -31.57 15.34
CA PHE A 580 11.37 -31.63 13.96
C PHE A 580 10.82 -30.47 13.13
N ILE A 581 11.38 -30.28 11.94
CA ILE A 581 10.93 -29.29 10.95
C ILE A 581 10.60 -30.05 9.66
N LEU A 582 9.48 -29.69 9.03
CA LEU A 582 9.13 -30.14 7.68
C LEU A 582 9.49 -29.02 6.71
N THR A 583 10.43 -29.29 5.82
CA THR A 583 10.88 -28.33 4.82
C THR A 583 9.90 -28.25 3.65
N HIS A 584 10.05 -27.26 2.77
CA HIS A 584 9.25 -27.19 1.55
C HIS A 584 9.36 -28.44 0.66
N GLN A 585 10.52 -29.12 0.65
CA GLN A 585 10.71 -30.38 -0.09
C GLN A 585 9.89 -31.50 0.52
N ASP A 586 9.69 -31.48 1.84
CA ASP A 586 8.88 -32.48 2.55
C ASP A 586 7.37 -32.30 2.34
N LEU A 587 6.96 -31.14 1.81
CA LEU A 587 5.57 -30.72 1.67
C LEU A 587 5.14 -30.49 0.21
N ASN A 588 6.08 -30.55 -0.75
CA ASN A 588 5.74 -30.39 -2.17
C ASN A 588 4.95 -31.61 -2.67
N ILE A 589 3.67 -31.41 -2.93
CA ILE A 589 2.73 -32.46 -3.33
C ILE A 589 1.64 -31.91 -4.23
N GLU A 590 1.09 -32.74 -5.10
CA GLU A 590 -0.06 -32.37 -5.94
C GLU A 590 -1.29 -31.96 -5.10
N GLN A 591 -2.04 -31.00 -5.61
CA GLN A 591 -3.26 -30.48 -4.98
C GLN A 591 -4.25 -31.61 -4.66
N GLY A 592 -4.76 -31.63 -3.43
CA GLY A 592 -5.74 -32.62 -2.95
C GLY A 592 -5.14 -33.93 -2.40
N LYS A 593 -3.84 -34.19 -2.60
CA LYS A 593 -3.16 -35.30 -1.92
C LYS A 593 -2.77 -34.90 -0.49
N LYS A 594 -2.52 -35.92 0.36
CA LYS A 594 -2.15 -35.73 1.77
C LYS A 594 -0.71 -36.16 2.01
N VAL A 595 -0.02 -35.41 2.87
CA VAL A 595 1.25 -35.83 3.47
C VAL A 595 0.96 -36.67 4.70
N VAL A 596 1.56 -37.87 4.80
CA VAL A 596 1.39 -38.76 5.95
C VAL A 596 2.72 -38.93 6.68
N LEU A 597 2.71 -38.72 7.99
CA LEU A 597 3.86 -38.92 8.87
C LEU A 597 3.67 -40.19 9.67
N ASN A 598 4.70 -41.05 9.68
CA ASN A 598 4.72 -42.28 10.46
C ASN A 598 5.98 -42.35 11.31
N VAL A 599 5.83 -42.78 12.58
CA VAL A 599 6.97 -43.03 13.46
C VAL A 599 7.59 -44.38 13.13
N ASN A 600 8.90 -44.41 12.85
CA ASN A 600 9.65 -45.62 12.50
C ASN A 600 10.16 -46.35 13.75
N GLU A 601 9.25 -46.68 14.67
CA GLU A 601 9.56 -47.34 15.95
C GLU A 601 8.61 -48.52 16.21
N SER A 602 9.10 -49.50 16.98
CA SER A 602 8.23 -50.51 17.58
C SER A 602 7.22 -49.84 18.54
N ASN A 603 5.98 -50.33 18.57
CA ASN A 603 4.88 -49.74 19.36
C ASN A 603 4.45 -48.32 18.92
N LYS A 604 4.39 -48.07 17.61
CA LYS A 604 3.98 -46.80 16.99
C LYS A 604 2.71 -46.15 17.55
N GLU A 605 1.77 -46.96 18.06
CA GLU A 605 0.49 -46.48 18.62
C GLU A 605 0.63 -45.65 19.90
N ASN A 606 1.76 -45.79 20.60
CA ASN A 606 2.03 -45.03 21.81
C ASN A 606 2.61 -43.63 21.51
N TYR A 607 2.95 -43.37 20.26
CA TYR A 607 3.50 -42.09 19.83
C TYR A 607 2.40 -41.18 19.27
N GLN A 608 2.51 -39.88 19.55
CA GLN A 608 1.64 -38.85 19.00
C GLN A 608 2.49 -37.82 18.27
N ILE A 609 2.05 -37.43 17.07
CA ILE A 609 2.68 -36.39 16.25
C ILE A 609 1.75 -35.18 16.23
N ASN A 610 2.24 -34.04 16.72
CA ASN A 610 1.56 -32.76 16.61
C ASN A 610 2.32 -31.86 15.63
N ILE A 611 1.60 -31.25 14.69
CA ILE A 611 2.16 -30.33 13.70
C ILE A 611 1.64 -28.93 13.98
N GLU A 612 2.53 -27.95 13.99
CA GLU A 612 2.25 -26.53 14.07
C GLU A 612 2.43 -25.92 12.68
N ASN A 613 1.33 -25.40 12.13
CA ASN A 613 1.33 -24.63 10.89
C ASN A 613 1.61 -23.16 11.20
N PRO A 614 2.76 -22.58 10.81
CA PRO A 614 3.10 -21.19 11.12
C PRO A 614 2.15 -20.19 10.44
N TYR A 615 1.59 -20.55 9.28
CA TYR A 615 0.74 -19.67 8.48
C TYR A 615 -0.60 -19.36 9.15
N ILE A 616 -1.08 -20.19 10.10
CA ILE A 616 -2.28 -19.90 10.88
C ILE A 616 -2.05 -18.64 11.74
N LYS A 617 -0.98 -18.63 12.52
CA LYS A 617 -0.62 -17.50 13.40
C LYS A 617 -0.29 -16.24 12.62
N ILE A 618 0.39 -16.38 11.48
CA ILE A 618 0.69 -15.25 10.59
C ILE A 618 -0.60 -14.66 10.02
N ASN A 619 -1.55 -15.49 9.58
CA ASN A 619 -2.84 -14.99 9.10
C ASN A 619 -3.63 -14.27 10.21
N GLU A 620 -3.56 -14.78 11.44
CA GLU A 620 -4.15 -14.12 12.61
C GLU A 620 -3.48 -12.76 12.89
N SER A 621 -2.14 -12.65 12.83
CA SER A 621 -1.48 -11.34 13.02
C SER A 621 -1.78 -10.36 11.90
N LEU A 622 -1.97 -10.83 10.67
CA LEU A 622 -2.37 -9.97 9.56
C LEU A 622 -3.80 -9.42 9.74
N SER A 623 -4.68 -10.14 10.45
CA SER A 623 -6.03 -9.64 10.78
C SER A 623 -6.01 -8.47 11.78
N THR A 624 -5.08 -8.48 12.75
CA THR A 624 -4.95 -7.40 13.76
C THR A 624 -4.18 -6.21 13.20
N VAL A 625 -3.29 -6.44 12.24
CA VAL A 625 -2.60 -5.38 11.50
C VAL A 625 -3.57 -4.55 10.65
N ILE A 626 -4.73 -5.09 10.25
CA ILE A 626 -5.82 -4.29 9.65
C ILE A 626 -6.39 -3.29 10.68
N GLU A 627 -6.46 -3.67 11.95
CA GLU A 627 -6.84 -2.76 13.03
C GLU A 627 -5.73 -1.72 13.30
N SER A 628 -4.45 -2.10 13.26
CA SER A 628 -3.35 -1.15 13.50
C SER A 628 -2.98 -0.28 12.29
N HIS A 629 -3.27 -0.70 11.06
CA HIS A 629 -3.11 0.16 9.86
C HIS A 629 -4.18 1.27 9.79
N SER A 630 -5.18 1.24 10.67
CA SER A 630 -6.04 2.39 10.98
C SER A 630 -5.38 3.41 11.96
N GLY A 631 -4.25 3.03 12.56
CA GLY A 631 -3.36 3.85 13.39
C GLY A 631 -1.92 3.79 12.88
N GLY A 632 -1.62 4.52 11.81
CA GLY A 632 -0.25 4.60 11.27
C GLY A 632 0.78 4.92 12.37
N ASP A 633 1.89 4.17 12.34
CA ASP A 633 2.98 4.20 13.31
C ASP A 633 3.36 5.62 13.73
N GLU A 634 3.07 5.95 14.99
CA GLU A 634 3.61 7.11 15.69
C GLU A 634 4.91 6.71 16.39
N HIS A 635 6.04 6.77 15.67
CA HIS A 635 7.30 7.05 16.34
C HIS A 635 7.47 8.55 16.50
N SER A 636 6.74 9.11 17.48
CA SER A 636 7.10 10.40 18.07
C SER A 636 8.05 10.14 19.23
N SER A 637 9.34 10.35 18.99
CA SER A 637 10.34 10.40 20.05
C SER A 637 10.20 11.75 20.78
N SER A 638 9.40 11.80 21.83
CA SER A 638 9.50 12.83 22.86
C SER A 638 10.38 12.33 23.99
N ILE A 639 11.56 12.95 24.12
CA ILE A 639 12.44 12.79 25.27
C ILE A 639 11.81 13.49 26.48
N GLN A 640 11.56 12.75 27.55
CA GLN A 640 12.00 13.12 28.89
C GLN A 640 12.42 11.87 29.66
#